data_AF-A0A316W7S7-F1
#
_entry.id   AF-A0A316W7S7-F1
#
_cell.length_a   1.000
_cell.length_b   1.000
_cell.length_c   1.000
_cell.angle_alpha   90.00
_cell.angle_beta   90.00
_cell.angle_gamma   90.00
#
_symmetry.space_group_name_H-M   'P 1'
#
loop_
_entity.id
_entity.type
_entity.pdbx_description
1 polymer ?
#
loop_
_entity_poly.entity_id
_entity_poly.type
_entity_poly.pdbx_seq_one_letter_code
_entity_poly.pdbx_strand_id
1 'polypeptide(L)'
;MTLERPSSIIAEQLQGKAGNVAIAPVSSLVSQSARHALTLRHEASGEYHQLLLFSFPRPPHPSTRSYEHASSSSSRSSDEPRAWYCMEAVCPHAGGPLENATLESVEKELEDEARQRDDIGKHEADVEDLVVVCPWHEYDFSLRTGKSTRGGQVRACVYNVEIRPGPESNVGSQSLTLKETIRLAQPGMKAKGSRFGASPSEPAAVERSDKWIWVEAPRLEAGDEWEARGQARGWTCIEVRPVSEAFAQPHRESQIAANAPDAALSESIQELSFGPESISPPGASSSLPSRSMTQGAVPSAKARDHEACPPPNPEPKTIVAWACLILNTAAPTLKVHYTKLAYDAFLAGRCTRIGGGSWCRKERRVGEDGGDEPGSAYGGPSPSSWEWHRSADEIPPEKPPRQTDNVVKPGFEAKRGKGGTERGRIALLHSLANIEQWAIDLAWDMVAISPHLYAEALSPPSTSGSNQTHKALRPPLQMIADFVRMAADEAKHFTLLCERLESLGVKFGDLTVHHGLWETARDTRHCLAARLSVVHLVHEARGLDVNPTTISRFVKAGDEESVKSLTIIHEDEVTHVSTGHRWLVHLCQAHNPPQDPVQVFRQKVRQNFSGILREPFNELDRARAGLDKQWYDGLRGQKRTVLDGDSRSGVQDARVAQIAGG
;
A
#
# COMPACT_ATOMS: atom_id res chain seq x y z
N MET A 1 12.47 41.36 -18.36
CA MET A 1 12.15 41.43 -16.92
C MET A 1 12.17 40.00 -16.40
N THR A 2 13.13 39.73 -15.55
CA THR A 2 13.56 38.41 -15.07
C THR A 2 12.46 37.71 -14.29
N LEU A 3 12.05 36.53 -14.77
CA LEU A 3 11.22 35.57 -14.08
C LEU A 3 12.05 34.99 -12.92
N GLU A 4 11.70 35.34 -11.68
CA GLU A 4 12.23 34.68 -10.50
C GLU A 4 11.68 33.25 -10.44
N ARG A 5 12.61 32.28 -10.38
CA ARG A 5 12.31 30.85 -10.21
C ARG A 5 11.81 30.62 -8.77
N PRO A 6 10.77 29.80 -8.55
CA PRO A 6 10.34 29.46 -7.20
C PRO A 6 11.43 28.68 -6.46
N SER A 7 11.56 28.99 -5.16
CA SER A 7 12.64 28.64 -4.24
C SER A 7 12.83 27.14 -4.04
N SER A 8 14.02 26.65 -4.41
CA SER A 8 14.55 25.28 -4.37
C SER A 8 15.04 24.80 -2.99
N ILE A 9 14.48 25.32 -1.89
CA ILE A 9 15.11 25.19 -0.56
C ILE A 9 15.10 23.74 -0.03
N ILE A 10 14.12 22.91 -0.39
CA ILE A 10 14.00 21.53 0.11
C ILE A 10 14.91 20.57 -0.68
N ALA A 11 15.06 20.78 -1.99
CA ALA A 11 15.84 19.92 -2.88
C ALA A 11 17.34 19.98 -2.61
N GLU A 12 17.86 21.15 -2.23
CA GLU A 12 19.29 21.35 -1.93
C GLU A 12 19.70 20.69 -0.60
N GLN A 13 18.76 20.40 0.29
CA GLN A 13 19.02 19.96 1.67
C GLN A 13 19.26 18.45 1.83
N LEU A 14 18.97 17.61 0.82
CA LEU A 14 19.15 16.14 0.89
C LEU A 14 20.13 15.58 -0.15
N GLN A 15 20.85 16.46 -0.86
CA GLN A 15 21.74 16.07 -1.96
C GLN A 15 23.20 16.02 -1.49
N GLY A 16 23.82 14.85 -1.62
CA GLY A 16 25.23 14.63 -1.28
C GLY A 16 26.16 14.98 -2.45
N LYS A 17 27.46 15.11 -2.19
CA LYS A 17 28.47 15.21 -3.25
C LYS A 17 28.36 13.99 -4.19
N ALA A 18 28.14 14.26 -5.47
CA ALA A 18 28.15 13.33 -6.61
C ALA A 18 26.85 12.57 -6.95
N GLY A 19 25.67 13.19 -6.83
CA GLY A 19 24.45 12.63 -7.44
C GLY A 19 23.89 11.40 -6.73
N ASN A 20 24.10 11.30 -5.42
CA ASN A 20 23.50 10.26 -4.57
C ASN A 20 22.32 10.83 -3.79
N VAL A 21 21.31 10.00 -3.56
CA VAL A 21 20.09 10.31 -2.82
C VAL A 21 20.22 9.83 -1.38
N ALA A 22 19.96 10.71 -0.41
CA ALA A 22 19.87 10.33 0.99
C ALA A 22 18.63 9.47 1.24
N ILE A 23 18.79 8.31 1.86
CA ILE A 23 17.70 7.37 2.14
C ILE A 23 17.24 7.49 3.59
N ALA A 24 18.04 7.02 4.54
CA ALA A 24 17.70 7.04 5.96
C ALA A 24 18.95 6.83 6.84
N PRO A 25 18.86 7.12 8.15
CA PRO A 25 19.89 6.75 9.11
C PRO A 25 20.10 5.23 9.16
N VAL A 26 21.36 4.79 9.28
CA VAL A 26 21.74 3.38 9.34
C VAL A 26 21.08 2.68 10.53
N SER A 27 21.05 3.34 11.70
CA SER A 27 20.44 2.77 12.91
C SER A 27 18.96 2.45 12.71
N SER A 28 18.23 3.35 12.05
CA SER A 28 16.80 3.20 11.74
C SER A 28 16.57 1.99 10.86
N LEU A 29 17.29 1.87 9.75
CA LEU A 29 17.11 0.77 8.79
C LEU A 29 17.43 -0.59 9.42
N VAL A 30 18.56 -0.70 10.11
CA VAL A 30 19.00 -1.97 10.72
C VAL A 30 18.02 -2.44 11.79
N SER A 31 17.36 -1.51 12.50
CA SER A 31 16.37 -1.86 13.52
C SER A 31 15.05 -2.41 12.96
N GLN A 32 14.73 -2.11 11.70
CA GLN A 32 13.43 -2.39 11.12
C GLN A 32 13.41 -3.69 10.30
N SER A 33 14.37 -3.88 9.38
CA SER A 33 14.43 -5.08 8.53
C SER A 33 15.81 -5.24 7.88
N ALA A 34 16.13 -6.43 7.39
CA ALA A 34 17.29 -6.62 6.51
C ALA A 34 16.98 -6.17 5.06
N ARG A 35 15.71 -5.98 4.70
CA ARG A 35 15.25 -5.60 3.35
C ARG A 35 14.29 -4.42 3.40
N HIS A 36 14.49 -3.43 2.53
CA HIS A 36 13.61 -2.26 2.42
C HIS A 36 13.24 -1.99 0.96
N ALA A 37 11.98 -1.61 0.72
CA ALA A 37 11.53 -1.04 -0.53
C ALA A 37 11.68 0.48 -0.47
N LEU A 38 12.22 1.08 -1.52
CA LEU A 38 12.42 2.51 -1.65
C LEU A 38 11.61 3.01 -2.84
N THR A 39 10.90 4.12 -2.67
CA THR A 39 10.32 4.85 -3.80
C THR A 39 11.04 6.19 -3.93
N LEU A 40 11.62 6.43 -5.11
CA LEU A 40 12.28 7.68 -5.49
C LEU A 40 11.41 8.44 -6.49
N ARG A 41 11.46 9.77 -6.45
CA ARG A 41 10.82 10.64 -7.42
C ARG A 41 11.75 11.73 -7.88
N HIS A 42 11.79 11.98 -9.19
CA HIS A 42 12.49 13.10 -9.77
C HIS A 42 11.59 14.34 -9.81
N GLU A 43 11.99 15.41 -9.15
CA GLU A 43 11.15 16.61 -8.95
C GLU A 43 10.74 17.29 -10.26
N ALA A 44 11.66 17.41 -11.22
CA ALA A 44 11.44 18.17 -12.44
C ALA A 44 10.67 17.38 -13.52
N SER A 45 10.97 16.09 -13.69
CA SER A 45 10.29 15.24 -14.68
C SER A 45 9.02 14.57 -14.12
N GLY A 46 8.90 14.48 -12.79
CA GLY A 46 7.84 13.74 -12.13
C GLY A 46 7.97 12.22 -12.24
N GLU A 47 9.10 11.72 -12.74
CA GLU A 47 9.38 10.29 -12.90
C GLU A 47 9.56 9.59 -11.56
N TYR A 48 9.15 8.33 -11.49
CA TYR A 48 9.23 7.50 -10.29
C TYR A 48 10.13 6.30 -10.53
N HIS A 49 10.90 5.95 -9.51
CA HIS A 49 11.80 4.79 -9.54
C HIS A 49 11.65 3.97 -8.27
N GLN A 50 11.55 2.65 -8.37
CA GLN A 50 11.37 1.77 -7.21
C GLN A 50 12.60 0.88 -7.04
N LEU A 51 13.19 0.90 -5.85
CA LEU A 51 14.42 0.18 -5.54
C LEU A 51 14.24 -0.75 -4.34
N LEU A 52 15.10 -1.76 -4.24
CA LEU A 52 15.25 -2.62 -3.08
C LEU A 52 16.62 -2.42 -2.46
N LEU A 53 16.64 -2.20 -1.15
CA LEU A 53 17.84 -2.07 -0.35
C LEU A 53 17.96 -3.28 0.58
N PHE A 54 19.08 -3.96 0.51
CA PHE A 54 19.39 -5.14 1.33
C PHE A 54 20.56 -4.84 2.26
N SER A 55 20.51 -5.38 3.47
CA SER A 55 21.59 -5.30 4.46
C SER A 55 21.90 -6.67 5.04
N PHE A 56 23.17 -7.07 4.99
CA PHE A 56 23.64 -8.35 5.50
C PHE A 56 24.77 -8.14 6.53
N PRO A 57 24.82 -8.93 7.62
CA PRO A 57 26.02 -8.99 8.44
C PRO A 57 27.22 -9.42 7.58
N ARG A 58 28.38 -8.76 7.67
CA ARG A 58 29.60 -9.34 7.05
C ARG A 58 30.08 -10.50 7.90
N PRO A 59 30.49 -11.62 7.29
CA PRO A 59 31.21 -12.65 8.02
C PRO A 59 32.54 -12.07 8.56
N PRO A 60 32.98 -12.47 9.77
CA PRO A 60 34.25 -12.02 10.31
C PRO A 60 35.42 -12.51 9.44
N HIS A 61 36.33 -11.61 9.11
CA HIS A 61 37.51 -11.92 8.29
C HIS A 61 38.36 -13.00 8.99
N PRO A 62 38.86 -14.03 8.29
CA PRO A 62 39.68 -15.09 8.89
C PRO A 62 41.07 -14.61 9.39
N SER A 63 41.44 -13.34 9.19
CA SER A 63 42.75 -12.80 9.60
C SER A 63 42.85 -12.40 11.07
N THR A 64 41.79 -12.54 11.86
CA THR A 64 41.81 -12.33 13.32
C THR A 64 41.36 -13.57 14.08
N ARG A 65 42.07 -14.69 13.91
CA ARG A 65 42.04 -15.80 14.88
C ARG A 65 43.20 -15.65 15.87
N SER A 66 43.05 -14.79 16.86
CA SER A 66 43.67 -15.07 18.16
C SER A 66 42.72 -16.03 18.88
N TYR A 67 43.14 -17.28 19.04
CA TYR A 67 42.41 -18.30 19.78
C TYR A 67 42.22 -17.85 21.24
N GLU A 68 41.02 -17.40 21.59
CA GLU A 68 40.52 -17.45 22.96
C GLU A 68 39.14 -18.10 22.97
N HIS A 69 39.07 -19.24 23.65
CA HIS A 69 37.83 -19.93 23.98
C HIS A 69 37.00 -19.05 24.91
N ALA A 70 35.80 -18.66 24.49
CA ALA A 70 34.75 -18.27 25.43
C ALA A 70 33.37 -18.59 24.86
N SER A 71 32.77 -19.64 25.43
CA SER A 71 31.34 -19.86 25.49
C SER A 71 30.62 -18.67 26.13
N SER A 72 29.62 -18.12 25.45
CA SER A 72 28.29 -17.76 26.00
C SER A 72 27.59 -16.72 25.11
N SER A 73 26.27 -16.91 25.01
CA SER A 73 25.27 -15.93 24.60
C SER A 73 25.60 -14.52 25.08
N SER A 74 25.93 -13.62 24.14
CA SER A 74 25.98 -12.18 24.38
C SER A 74 25.32 -11.44 23.21
N SER A 75 24.56 -10.40 23.56
CA SER A 75 23.77 -9.55 22.69
C SER A 75 24.58 -9.05 21.48
N ARG A 76 24.09 -9.32 20.26
CA ARG A 76 24.60 -8.72 19.02
C ARG A 76 24.64 -7.19 19.18
N SER A 77 25.85 -6.61 19.23
CA SER A 77 26.01 -5.15 19.25
C SER A 77 25.61 -4.58 17.89
N SER A 78 25.03 -3.37 17.88
CA SER A 78 24.61 -2.65 16.66
C SER A 78 25.76 -2.21 15.74
N ASP A 79 27.02 -2.53 16.06
CA ASP A 79 28.23 -2.01 15.41
C ASP A 79 28.94 -3.05 14.50
N GLU A 80 28.35 -4.22 14.24
CA GLU A 80 28.92 -5.18 13.27
C GLU A 80 28.93 -4.59 11.85
N PRO A 81 30.04 -4.71 11.08
CA PRO A 81 30.12 -4.16 9.73
C PRO A 81 29.13 -4.89 8.80
N ARG A 82 28.12 -4.16 8.28
CA ARG A 82 27.13 -4.69 7.34
C ARG A 82 27.51 -4.40 5.89
N ALA A 83 27.21 -5.34 5.00
CA ALA A 83 27.24 -5.12 3.55
C ALA A 83 25.85 -4.63 3.09
N TRP A 84 25.83 -3.62 2.22
CA TRP A 84 24.61 -3.05 1.66
C TRP A 84 24.58 -3.23 0.15
N TYR A 85 23.42 -3.60 -0.38
CA TYR A 85 23.19 -3.76 -1.81
C TYR A 85 21.90 -3.04 -2.19
N CYS A 86 21.89 -2.42 -3.36
CA CYS A 86 20.69 -1.79 -3.89
C CYS A 86 20.46 -2.20 -5.35
N MET A 87 19.22 -2.54 -5.69
CA MET A 87 18.84 -2.93 -7.04
C MET A 87 17.43 -2.46 -7.39
N GLU A 88 17.08 -2.58 -8.66
CA GLU A 88 15.73 -2.36 -9.17
C GLU A 88 14.70 -3.22 -8.41
N ALA A 89 13.59 -2.62 -7.97
CA ALA A 89 12.50 -3.36 -7.32
C ALA A 89 11.60 -4.11 -8.31
N VAL A 90 11.70 -3.77 -9.59
CA VAL A 90 10.89 -4.32 -10.66
C VAL A 90 11.73 -5.29 -11.49
N CYS A 91 11.22 -6.50 -11.69
CA CYS A 91 11.91 -7.51 -12.48
C CYS A 91 12.03 -7.06 -13.96
N PRO A 92 13.24 -6.99 -14.53
CA PRO A 92 13.46 -6.47 -15.90
C PRO A 92 12.87 -7.35 -17.01
N HIS A 93 12.50 -8.60 -16.70
CA HIS A 93 11.91 -9.52 -17.68
C HIS A 93 10.42 -9.22 -17.93
N ALA A 94 9.63 -9.05 -16.87
CA ALA A 94 8.17 -9.05 -16.96
C ALA A 94 7.47 -8.05 -16.03
N GLY A 95 8.24 -7.16 -15.38
CA GLY A 95 7.68 -6.07 -14.58
C GLY A 95 7.05 -6.50 -13.25
N GLY A 96 7.31 -7.71 -12.78
CA GLY A 96 6.82 -8.19 -11.47
C GLY A 96 7.67 -7.65 -10.31
N PRO A 97 7.07 -7.33 -9.16
CA PRO A 97 7.81 -6.87 -7.99
C PRO A 97 8.77 -7.94 -7.47
N LEU A 98 9.98 -7.51 -7.11
CA LEU A 98 11.02 -8.33 -6.48
C LEU A 98 11.04 -8.22 -4.95
N GLU A 99 10.09 -7.50 -4.36
CA GLU A 99 10.07 -7.22 -2.91
C GLU A 99 10.16 -8.48 -2.05
N ASN A 100 9.44 -9.54 -2.41
CA ASN A 100 9.45 -10.82 -1.69
C ASN A 100 10.26 -11.91 -2.41
N ALA A 101 11.15 -11.51 -3.30
CA ALA A 101 12.03 -12.47 -3.98
C ALA A 101 12.92 -13.22 -2.98
N THR A 102 13.09 -14.51 -3.22
CA THR A 102 13.94 -15.37 -2.38
C THR A 102 15.40 -14.96 -2.55
N LEU A 103 16.17 -14.99 -1.46
CA LEU A 103 17.61 -14.81 -1.49
C LEU A 103 18.27 -16.17 -1.41
N GLU A 104 19.13 -16.47 -2.36
CA GLU A 104 19.91 -17.70 -2.39
C GLU A 104 21.40 -17.35 -2.41
N SER A 105 22.17 -18.07 -1.61
CA SER A 105 23.63 -18.06 -1.71
C SER A 105 24.03 -18.95 -2.88
N VAL A 106 24.84 -18.42 -3.78
CA VAL A 106 25.50 -19.26 -4.78
C VAL A 106 26.62 -20.01 -4.05
N GLU A 107 26.28 -21.12 -3.40
CA GLU A 107 27.26 -22.13 -3.05
C GLU A 107 27.81 -22.63 -4.37
N LYS A 108 28.99 -22.12 -4.73
CA LYS A 108 29.67 -22.52 -5.95
C LYS A 108 29.72 -24.04 -6.01
N GLU A 109 29.04 -24.63 -6.99
CA GLU A 109 29.33 -25.94 -7.59
C GLU A 109 30.81 -26.08 -8.06
N LEU A 110 31.68 -25.09 -7.77
CA LEU A 110 33.12 -25.10 -8.00
C LEU A 110 33.92 -25.91 -6.96
N GLU A 111 33.31 -26.47 -5.91
CA GLU A 111 34.04 -27.45 -5.10
C GLU A 111 34.30 -28.76 -5.87
N ASP A 112 33.44 -29.13 -6.83
CA ASP A 112 33.59 -30.39 -7.55
C ASP A 112 34.51 -30.27 -8.79
N GLU A 113 34.55 -29.11 -9.45
CA GLU A 113 35.50 -28.86 -10.55
C GLU A 113 36.91 -28.44 -10.09
N ALA A 114 37.05 -27.85 -8.88
CA ALA A 114 38.35 -27.51 -8.29
C ALA A 114 39.04 -28.73 -7.65
N ARG A 115 38.28 -29.76 -7.24
CA ARG A 115 38.84 -31.05 -6.79
C ARG A 115 39.46 -31.89 -7.91
N GLN A 116 39.24 -31.55 -9.18
CA GLN A 116 39.80 -32.29 -10.33
C GLN A 116 41.05 -31.63 -10.95
N ARG A 117 41.46 -30.46 -10.48
CA ARG A 117 42.69 -29.80 -10.92
C ARG A 117 43.49 -29.46 -9.66
N ASP A 118 44.52 -30.26 -9.37
CA ASP A 118 45.46 -30.10 -8.25
C ASP A 118 46.29 -28.80 -8.33
N ASP A 119 45.65 -27.65 -8.54
CA ASP A 119 46.29 -26.34 -8.58
C ASP A 119 46.03 -25.63 -7.25
N ILE A 120 46.94 -25.89 -6.31
CA ILE A 120 47.06 -25.18 -5.03
C ILE A 120 47.54 -23.75 -5.37
N GLY A 121 46.60 -22.92 -5.79
CA GLY A 121 46.84 -21.55 -6.23
C GLY A 121 45.72 -20.62 -5.78
N LYS A 122 45.87 -20.05 -4.59
CA LYS A 122 45.22 -18.81 -4.07
C LYS A 122 44.10 -18.24 -4.95
N HIS A 123 42.89 -18.77 -4.82
CA HIS A 123 41.70 -17.95 -4.97
C HIS A 123 41.23 -17.63 -3.55
N GLU A 124 41.48 -16.40 -3.11
CA GLU A 124 40.82 -15.83 -1.94
C GLU A 124 39.32 -16.06 -2.13
N ALA A 125 38.77 -16.97 -1.32
CA ALA A 125 37.36 -17.25 -1.22
C ALA A 125 36.69 -16.08 -0.48
N ASP A 126 36.70 -14.91 -1.13
CA ASP A 126 35.95 -13.75 -0.67
C ASP A 126 34.76 -13.54 -1.60
N VAL A 127 33.58 -13.60 -0.98
CA VAL A 127 32.23 -13.31 -1.49
C VAL A 127 31.44 -14.53 -1.99
N GLU A 128 30.62 -15.08 -1.10
CA GLU A 128 29.31 -15.67 -1.46
C GLU A 128 28.52 -14.61 -2.25
N ASP A 129 28.42 -14.76 -3.57
CA ASP A 129 27.56 -13.89 -4.37
C ASP A 129 26.10 -14.28 -4.06
N LEU A 130 25.36 -13.36 -3.46
CA LEU A 130 23.93 -13.52 -3.19
C LEU A 130 23.13 -13.19 -4.44
N VAL A 131 22.17 -14.04 -4.77
CA VAL A 131 21.23 -13.83 -5.87
C VAL A 131 19.80 -13.66 -5.36
N VAL A 132 19.07 -12.78 -6.03
CA VAL A 132 17.63 -12.57 -5.83
C VAL A 132 16.88 -13.38 -6.88
N VAL A 133 16.03 -14.31 -6.46
CA VAL A 133 15.23 -15.14 -7.36
C VAL A 133 13.82 -14.56 -7.49
N CYS A 134 13.50 -14.11 -8.70
CA CYS A 134 12.21 -13.52 -9.03
C CYS A 134 11.07 -14.53 -8.80
N PRO A 135 10.05 -14.22 -7.98
CA PRO A 135 8.99 -15.16 -7.63
C PRO A 135 8.00 -15.41 -8.79
N TRP A 136 8.10 -14.63 -9.87
CA TRP A 136 7.15 -14.66 -10.97
C TRP A 136 7.58 -15.58 -12.11
N HIS A 137 8.89 -15.68 -12.35
CA HIS A 137 9.45 -16.31 -13.55
C HIS A 137 10.78 -17.03 -13.27
N GLU A 138 11.16 -17.19 -12.00
CA GLU A 138 12.37 -17.88 -11.53
C GLU A 138 13.71 -17.38 -12.11
N TYR A 139 13.78 -16.14 -12.60
CA TYR A 139 15.05 -15.51 -12.96
C TYR A 139 15.80 -15.10 -11.70
N ASP A 140 17.06 -15.49 -11.62
CA ASP A 140 18.00 -15.08 -10.58
C ASP A 140 18.73 -13.80 -11.01
N PHE A 141 19.04 -12.90 -10.07
CA PHE A 141 19.83 -11.70 -10.33
C PHE A 141 20.88 -11.52 -9.23
N SER A 142 22.15 -11.45 -9.61
CA SER A 142 23.25 -11.13 -8.68
C SER A 142 23.02 -9.76 -8.04
N LEU A 143 23.00 -9.67 -6.69
CA LEU A 143 22.86 -8.40 -5.98
C LEU A 143 24.00 -7.41 -6.28
N ARG A 144 25.17 -7.93 -6.68
CA ARG A 144 26.35 -7.13 -7.00
C ARG A 144 26.34 -6.61 -8.43
N THR A 145 25.99 -7.47 -9.38
CA THR A 145 26.18 -7.17 -10.80
C THR A 145 24.87 -6.97 -11.55
N GLY A 146 23.76 -7.45 -11.00
CA GLY A 146 22.45 -7.50 -11.64
C GLY A 146 22.33 -8.55 -12.74
N LYS A 147 23.38 -9.29 -13.06
CA LYS A 147 23.35 -10.30 -14.13
C LYS A 147 22.54 -11.51 -13.69
N SER A 148 21.78 -12.08 -14.63
CA SER A 148 21.07 -13.35 -14.45
C SER A 148 21.84 -14.51 -15.06
N THR A 149 21.75 -15.70 -14.45
CA THR A 149 22.32 -16.93 -15.02
C THR A 149 21.36 -17.59 -16.03
N ARG A 150 20.04 -17.32 -15.94
CA ARG A 150 18.99 -18.01 -16.70
C ARG A 150 18.63 -17.42 -18.07
N GLY A 151 19.41 -16.49 -18.64
CA GLY A 151 19.15 -16.02 -20.00
C GLY A 151 20.06 -14.88 -20.46
N GLY A 152 20.62 -15.01 -21.65
CA GLY A 152 21.49 -14.00 -22.25
C GLY A 152 20.84 -12.61 -22.32
N GLN A 153 21.60 -11.60 -21.88
CA GLN A 153 21.30 -10.15 -21.89
C GLN A 153 20.30 -9.57 -20.87
N VAL A 154 19.55 -10.36 -20.08
CA VAL A 154 18.67 -9.77 -19.04
C VAL A 154 19.50 -9.40 -17.80
N ARG A 155 19.46 -8.13 -17.41
CA ARG A 155 20.21 -7.59 -16.27
C ARG A 155 19.31 -6.63 -15.47
N ALA A 156 19.22 -6.85 -14.16
CA ALA A 156 18.62 -5.88 -13.25
C ALA A 156 19.58 -4.71 -13.01
N CYS A 157 19.06 -3.48 -12.94
CA CYS A 157 19.87 -2.34 -12.53
C CYS A 157 20.30 -2.50 -11.06
N VAL A 158 21.58 -2.24 -10.79
CA VAL A 158 22.15 -2.23 -9.45
C VAL A 158 22.76 -0.86 -9.20
N TYR A 159 22.64 -0.38 -7.97
CA TYR A 159 22.98 0.99 -7.58
C TYR A 159 24.05 0.95 -6.50
N ASN A 160 25.04 1.82 -6.62
CA ASN A 160 26.06 1.92 -5.60
C ASN A 160 25.45 2.43 -4.29
N VAL A 161 25.85 1.83 -3.16
CA VAL A 161 25.40 2.21 -1.81
C VAL A 161 26.59 2.67 -0.99
N GLU A 162 26.45 3.83 -0.37
CA GLU A 162 27.50 4.43 0.43
C GLU A 162 26.99 4.81 1.81
N ILE A 163 27.86 4.64 2.81
CA ILE A 163 27.61 5.08 4.18
C ILE A 163 28.41 6.35 4.41
N ARG A 164 27.71 7.47 4.61
CA ARG A 164 28.34 8.79 4.83
C ARG A 164 27.60 9.51 5.97
N PRO A 165 28.16 10.59 6.55
CA PRO A 165 27.40 11.44 7.47
C PRO A 165 26.08 11.89 6.82
N GLY A 166 25.08 12.17 7.66
CA GLY A 166 23.80 12.70 7.19
C GLY A 166 23.94 14.01 6.43
N PRO A 167 22.93 14.40 5.64
CA PRO A 167 22.92 15.69 4.97
C PRO A 167 23.15 16.83 5.98
N GLU A 168 24.02 17.79 5.63
CA GLU A 168 24.30 18.95 6.48
C GLU A 168 23.01 19.75 6.67
N SER A 169 22.41 19.66 7.86
CA SER A 169 21.27 20.48 8.22
C SER A 169 21.75 21.92 8.38
N ASN A 170 21.63 22.75 7.34
CA ASN A 170 21.72 24.20 7.50
C ASN A 170 20.44 24.80 8.12
N VAL A 171 19.75 23.99 8.92
CA VAL A 171 18.59 24.33 9.71
C VAL A 171 19.11 24.40 11.15
N GLY A 172 19.27 25.61 11.68
CA GLY A 172 19.33 25.75 13.14
C GLY A 172 18.17 24.98 13.72
N SER A 173 18.46 23.98 14.56
CA SER A 173 17.54 23.05 15.21
C SER A 173 16.05 23.41 15.05
N GLN A 174 15.44 22.94 13.96
CA GLN A 174 13.99 22.85 13.81
C GLN A 174 13.65 21.47 13.28
N SER A 175 14.09 20.43 14.02
CA SER A 175 13.16 19.35 14.29
C SER A 175 12.08 19.99 15.14
N LEU A 176 11.00 20.47 14.51
CA LEU A 176 9.80 20.83 15.24
C LEU A 176 9.27 19.53 15.82
N THR A 177 9.76 19.18 17.01
CA THR A 177 9.07 18.23 17.87
C THR A 177 7.63 18.71 17.95
N LEU A 178 6.68 17.79 18.07
CA LEU A 178 5.25 18.08 18.09
C LEU A 178 4.84 19.11 19.19
N LYS A 179 5.77 19.41 20.12
CA LYS A 179 5.71 20.50 21.10
C LYS A 179 5.87 21.91 20.50
N GLU A 180 6.57 22.11 19.39
CA GLU A 180 6.87 23.44 18.81
C GLU A 180 5.79 23.92 17.82
N THR A 181 5.11 23.02 17.12
CA THR A 181 3.91 23.32 16.32
C THR A 181 2.78 23.93 17.19
N ILE A 182 2.78 23.68 18.50
CA ILE A 182 1.79 24.21 19.44
C ILE A 182 2.05 25.68 19.82
N ARG A 183 3.29 26.20 19.67
CA ARG A 183 3.62 27.59 20.04
C ARG A 183 3.23 28.64 18.99
N LEU A 184 3.11 28.27 17.71
CA LEU A 184 2.79 29.21 16.64
C LEU A 184 1.29 29.52 16.49
N ALA A 185 0.43 28.97 17.35
CA ALA A 185 -1.02 29.06 17.25
C ALA A 185 -1.71 30.05 18.22
N GLN A 186 -0.98 30.96 18.89
CA GLN A 186 -1.61 31.99 19.74
C GLN A 186 -0.98 33.39 19.59
N PRO A 187 -1.76 34.41 19.20
CA PRO A 187 -1.42 35.79 19.51
C PRO A 187 -2.07 36.20 20.84
N GLY A 188 -1.22 36.46 21.84
CA GLY A 188 -1.49 37.44 22.88
C GLY A 188 -1.86 36.89 24.26
N MET A 189 -0.87 36.83 25.17
CA MET A 189 -1.05 37.14 26.60
C MET A 189 0.32 37.32 27.27
N LYS A 190 0.54 38.50 27.86
CA LYS A 190 1.77 38.85 28.60
C LYS A 190 1.76 38.22 29.99
N ALA A 191 2.83 37.54 30.39
CA ALA A 191 3.07 37.15 31.79
C ALA A 191 4.47 37.59 32.25
N LYS A 192 4.50 38.18 33.45
CA LYS A 192 5.64 38.83 34.12
C LYS A 192 6.69 37.81 34.58
N GLY A 193 7.95 38.26 34.60
CA GLY A 193 9.11 37.45 34.92
C GLY A 193 9.28 37.09 36.40
N SER A 194 10.12 36.08 36.61
CA SER A 194 10.85 35.86 37.86
C SER A 194 12.17 35.17 37.54
N ARG A 195 13.26 35.71 38.09
CA ARG A 195 14.64 35.21 38.03
C ARG A 195 14.78 34.02 38.97
N PHE A 196 15.37 32.92 38.50
CA PHE A 196 16.24 32.09 39.34
C PHE A 196 17.36 31.53 38.47
N GLY A 197 18.60 31.82 38.90
CA GLY A 197 19.81 31.30 38.30
C GLY A 197 20.24 30.00 38.99
N ALA A 198 20.64 29.03 38.19
CA ALA A 198 21.50 27.93 38.57
C ALA A 198 22.13 27.37 37.29
N SER A 199 23.46 27.45 37.19
CA SER A 199 24.24 26.69 36.19
C SER A 199 24.17 25.20 36.51
N PRO A 200 24.02 24.35 35.50
CA PRO A 200 24.59 23.01 35.51
C PRO A 200 25.75 22.94 34.51
N SER A 201 26.85 22.39 35.00
CA SER A 201 28.01 21.92 34.24
C SER A 201 27.62 21.10 33.00
N GLU A 202 28.22 21.44 31.87
CA GLU A 202 28.17 20.67 30.62
C GLU A 202 28.66 19.23 30.82
N PRO A 203 27.89 18.20 30.42
CA PRO A 203 28.49 16.93 30.04
C PRO A 203 28.94 17.03 28.58
N ALA A 204 30.20 16.66 28.33
CA ALA A 204 30.77 16.57 27.00
C ALA A 204 29.93 15.65 26.09
N ALA A 205 29.17 16.24 25.18
CA ALA A 205 28.46 15.52 24.13
C ALA A 205 29.46 15.15 23.04
N VAL A 206 29.95 13.91 23.07
CA VAL A 206 30.46 13.27 21.85
C VAL A 206 29.22 12.85 21.05
N GLU A 207 28.64 13.77 20.29
CA GLU A 207 27.63 13.43 19.28
C GLU A 207 28.32 12.56 18.22
N ARG A 208 28.22 11.23 18.35
CA ARG A 208 28.36 10.35 17.18
C ARG A 208 27.18 10.68 16.26
N SER A 209 27.39 11.58 15.30
CA SER A 209 26.43 11.82 14.23
C SER A 209 26.09 10.47 13.58
N ASP A 210 24.82 10.06 13.63
CA ASP A 210 24.40 8.80 13.03
C ASP A 210 24.71 8.80 11.53
N LYS A 211 25.27 7.70 11.04
CA LYS A 211 25.63 7.59 9.62
C LYS A 211 24.36 7.33 8.81
N TRP A 212 24.35 7.80 7.57
CA TRP A 212 23.23 7.66 6.64
C TRP A 212 23.57 6.73 5.49
N ILE A 213 22.55 6.06 4.96
CA ILE A 213 22.61 5.36 3.69
C ILE A 213 22.33 6.34 2.55
N TRP A 214 23.25 6.34 1.59
CA TRP A 214 23.15 7.09 0.34
C TRP A 214 23.15 6.11 -0.82
N VAL A 215 22.24 6.28 -1.78
CA VAL A 215 22.10 5.42 -2.96
C VAL A 215 22.37 6.24 -4.22
N GLU A 216 23.07 5.67 -5.18
CA GLU A 216 23.29 6.26 -6.51
C GLU A 216 21.95 6.63 -7.18
N ALA A 217 21.83 7.87 -7.67
CA ALA A 217 20.60 8.31 -8.33
C ALA A 217 20.37 7.54 -9.66
N PRO A 218 19.11 7.17 -9.97
CA PRO A 218 18.76 6.59 -11.25
C PRO A 218 19.08 7.51 -12.43
N ARG A 219 19.49 6.93 -13.56
CA ARG A 219 19.73 7.67 -14.80
C ARG A 219 18.42 7.78 -15.58
N LEU A 220 18.07 9.00 -15.99
CA LEU A 220 16.93 9.25 -16.88
C LEU A 220 17.32 8.85 -18.32
N GLU A 221 16.41 8.23 -19.07
CA GLU A 221 16.66 7.90 -20.48
C GLU A 221 16.51 9.14 -21.38
N ALA A 222 17.62 9.86 -21.65
CA ALA A 222 18.01 10.57 -22.88
C ALA A 222 18.81 11.88 -22.65
N GLY A 223 19.81 12.13 -23.51
CA GLY A 223 20.57 13.39 -23.65
C GLY A 223 22.08 13.27 -23.38
N ASP A 224 22.92 13.98 -24.13
CA ASP A 224 24.41 13.96 -24.10
C ASP A 224 25.04 13.94 -22.68
N GLU A 225 26.27 13.41 -22.55
CA GLU A 225 27.01 13.20 -21.28
C GLU A 225 27.07 14.41 -20.32
N TRP A 226 26.88 15.64 -20.83
CA TRP A 226 26.82 16.87 -20.04
C TRP A 226 25.50 17.06 -19.28
N GLU A 227 24.37 16.61 -19.81
CA GLU A 227 23.05 16.66 -19.14
C GLU A 227 22.94 15.64 -18.00
N ALA A 228 23.67 14.52 -18.09
CA ALA A 228 23.69 13.45 -17.08
C ALA A 228 24.13 13.92 -15.68
N ARG A 229 25.04 14.90 -15.58
CA ARG A 229 25.47 15.49 -14.29
C ARG A 229 24.42 16.42 -13.67
N GLY A 230 23.54 16.99 -14.50
CA GLY A 230 22.38 17.77 -14.08
C GLY A 230 21.19 16.90 -13.68
N GLN A 231 20.98 15.77 -14.37
CA GLN A 231 19.88 14.82 -14.15
C GLN A 231 20.00 14.03 -12.84
N ALA A 232 21.21 13.88 -12.29
CA ALA A 232 21.38 13.33 -10.94
C ALA A 232 20.92 14.29 -9.82
N ARG A 233 20.64 15.57 -10.15
CA ARG A 233 20.12 16.58 -9.22
C ARG A 233 18.60 16.63 -9.39
N GLY A 234 17.85 16.30 -8.34
CA GLY A 234 16.38 16.35 -8.35
C GLY A 234 15.68 15.06 -7.95
N TRP A 235 16.41 13.96 -7.72
CA TRP A 235 15.84 12.76 -7.12
C TRP A 235 15.69 12.92 -5.62
N THR A 236 14.52 12.56 -5.11
CA THR A 236 14.19 12.55 -3.68
C THR A 236 13.63 11.20 -3.29
N CYS A 237 13.95 10.72 -2.09
CA CYS A 237 13.33 9.54 -1.52
C CYS A 237 12.00 9.96 -0.88
N ILE A 238 10.90 9.40 -1.39
CA ILE A 238 9.54 9.70 -0.91
C ILE A 238 9.03 8.64 0.06
N GLU A 239 9.58 7.43 -0.01
CA GLU A 239 9.18 6.29 0.83
C GLU A 239 10.39 5.40 1.10
N VAL A 240 10.52 4.98 2.36
CA VAL A 240 11.41 3.91 2.80
C VAL A 240 10.58 2.98 3.66
N ARG A 241 10.40 1.74 3.23
CA ARG A 241 9.53 0.79 3.92
C ARG A 241 10.25 -0.52 4.18
N PRO A 242 10.22 -1.07 5.41
CA PRO A 242 10.70 -2.41 5.65
C PRO A 242 9.85 -3.44 4.90
N VAL A 243 10.50 -4.42 4.29
CA VAL A 243 9.85 -5.61 3.74
C VAL A 243 9.89 -6.68 4.82
N SER A 244 8.73 -7.23 5.19
CA SER A 244 8.61 -8.22 6.25
C SER A 244 9.18 -9.57 5.81
N GLU A 245 10.30 -10.00 6.42
CA GLU A 245 10.91 -11.31 6.15
C GLU A 245 10.08 -12.49 6.69
N ALA A 246 9.13 -12.22 7.59
CA ALA A 246 8.22 -13.22 8.17
C ALA A 246 7.32 -13.93 7.13
N PHE A 247 7.24 -13.43 5.89
CA PHE A 247 6.43 -13.99 4.83
C PHE A 247 7.24 -14.67 3.71
N ALA A 248 8.58 -14.64 3.79
CA ALA A 248 9.49 -15.16 2.76
C ALA A 248 10.05 -16.56 3.06
N GLN A 249 9.73 -17.16 4.21
CA GLN A 249 10.07 -18.56 4.48
C GLN A 249 8.98 -19.47 3.89
N PRO A 250 9.31 -20.38 2.95
CA PRO A 250 8.34 -21.38 2.53
C PRO A 250 8.07 -22.30 3.72
N HIS A 251 6.82 -22.32 4.21
CA HIS A 251 6.31 -23.37 5.09
C HIS A 251 6.37 -24.72 4.35
N ARG A 252 7.55 -25.36 4.36
CA ARG A 252 7.79 -26.67 3.74
C ARG A 252 7.28 -27.83 4.62
N GLU A 253 6.86 -27.55 5.84
CA GLU A 253 6.45 -28.57 6.82
C GLU A 253 4.97 -28.96 6.75
N SER A 254 4.10 -28.15 6.12
CA SER A 254 2.66 -28.43 6.06
C SER A 254 2.21 -29.26 4.85
N GLN A 255 3.10 -29.56 3.89
CA GLN A 255 2.76 -30.38 2.71
C GLN A 255 3.06 -31.88 2.85
N ILE A 256 3.71 -32.33 3.93
CA ILE A 256 3.99 -33.76 4.16
C ILE A 256 2.83 -34.47 4.89
N ALA A 257 1.96 -33.73 5.60
CA ALA A 257 0.86 -34.32 6.37
C ALA A 257 -0.40 -34.66 5.55
N ALA A 258 -0.48 -34.30 4.27
CA ALA A 258 -1.69 -34.46 3.45
C ALA A 258 -1.74 -35.72 2.57
N ASN A 259 -0.68 -36.56 2.55
CA ASN A 259 -0.58 -37.71 1.64
C ASN A 259 -0.18 -39.03 2.33
N ALA A 260 -0.86 -39.40 3.41
CA ALA A 260 -0.81 -40.77 3.93
C ALA A 260 -2.18 -41.46 3.69
N PRO A 261 -2.24 -42.59 2.96
CA PRO A 261 -3.50 -43.28 2.72
C PRO A 261 -3.94 -44.08 3.95
N ASP A 262 -5.23 -44.02 4.19
CA ASP A 262 -5.97 -44.68 5.26
C ASP A 262 -6.00 -46.20 5.03
N ALA A 263 -5.38 -46.99 5.90
CA ALA A 263 -5.50 -48.45 5.91
C ALA A 263 -5.20 -49.08 7.28
N ALA A 264 -6.17 -49.89 7.72
CA ALA A 264 -6.06 -51.05 8.64
C ALA A 264 -6.08 -50.83 10.17
N LEU A 265 -7.30 -50.89 10.71
CA LEU A 265 -7.79 -51.89 11.69
C LEU A 265 -6.79 -52.66 12.59
N SER A 266 -7.10 -52.58 13.89
CA SER A 266 -7.22 -53.66 14.90
C SER A 266 -6.02 -54.10 15.74
N GLU A 267 -6.38 -54.45 17.00
CA GLU A 267 -5.63 -55.17 18.04
C GLU A 267 -4.68 -54.29 18.90
N SER A 268 -4.69 -54.30 20.24
CA SER A 268 -5.22 -55.27 21.21
C SER A 268 -5.08 -54.78 22.67
N ILE A 269 -5.93 -55.35 23.56
CA ILE A 269 -5.79 -55.60 25.02
C ILE A 269 -6.22 -54.46 25.98
N GLN A 270 -7.39 -54.58 26.64
CA GLN A 270 -7.65 -55.25 27.96
C GLN A 270 -6.93 -54.52 29.11
N GLU A 271 -7.49 -54.22 30.28
CA GLU A 271 -8.67 -54.70 31.00
C GLU A 271 -8.74 -53.82 32.27
N LEU A 272 -9.94 -53.45 32.73
CA LEU A 272 -10.28 -53.52 34.16
C LEU A 272 -11.78 -53.25 34.30
N SER A 273 -12.42 -54.28 34.81
CA SER A 273 -13.83 -54.60 34.67
C SER A 273 -14.63 -54.26 35.93
N PHE A 274 -15.95 -54.44 35.75
CA PHE A 274 -17.02 -54.63 36.74
C PHE A 274 -17.65 -53.34 37.29
N GLY A 275 -18.95 -53.10 37.15
CA GLY A 275 -20.10 -53.96 36.85
C GLY A 275 -21.40 -53.16 37.10
N PRO A 276 -22.60 -53.71 36.87
CA PRO A 276 -23.48 -53.14 35.85
C PRO A 276 -24.91 -52.80 36.32
N GLU A 277 -25.73 -52.30 35.36
CA GLU A 277 -27.20 -52.46 35.25
C GLU A 277 -28.11 -51.71 36.24
N SER A 278 -29.37 -51.36 35.95
CA SER A 278 -30.19 -51.17 34.74
C SER A 278 -31.59 -50.71 35.20
N ILE A 279 -32.47 -50.36 34.25
CA ILE A 279 -33.96 -50.37 34.31
C ILE A 279 -34.71 -49.06 34.64
N SER A 280 -35.41 -48.56 33.62
CA SER A 280 -36.47 -47.54 33.54
C SER A 280 -37.86 -48.07 34.02
N PRO A 281 -39.03 -47.45 33.74
CA PRO A 281 -39.59 -46.07 33.80
C PRO A 281 -40.84 -46.10 34.77
N PRO A 282 -42.00 -45.36 34.64
CA PRO A 282 -42.44 -44.21 33.83
C PRO A 282 -43.16 -43.08 34.62
N GLY A 283 -43.63 -42.03 33.93
CA GLY A 283 -44.88 -41.34 34.32
C GLY A 283 -44.89 -39.82 34.40
N ALA A 284 -45.49 -39.21 33.37
CA ALA A 284 -46.46 -38.10 33.40
C ALA A 284 -46.08 -36.68 33.89
N SER A 285 -46.26 -35.75 32.94
CA SER A 285 -47.09 -34.54 33.04
C SER A 285 -46.56 -33.25 33.70
N SER A 286 -46.47 -32.26 32.80
CA SER A 286 -46.93 -30.87 32.90
C SER A 286 -46.03 -29.75 33.44
N SER A 287 -45.85 -28.79 32.51
CA SER A 287 -45.87 -27.33 32.64
C SER A 287 -44.70 -26.60 33.33
N LEU A 288 -43.87 -26.00 32.45
CA LEU A 288 -43.32 -24.63 32.43
C LEU A 288 -42.56 -24.09 33.67
N PRO A 289 -41.30 -23.63 33.52
CA PRO A 289 -40.48 -23.17 34.63
C PRO A 289 -40.58 -21.66 34.87
N SER A 290 -40.69 -21.28 36.15
CA SER A 290 -40.36 -19.94 36.64
C SER A 290 -38.89 -19.93 37.08
N ARG A 291 -38.12 -18.99 36.53
CA ARG A 291 -36.66 -18.90 36.61
C ARG A 291 -36.24 -18.24 37.93
N SER A 292 -35.67 -19.01 38.85
CA SER A 292 -34.99 -18.52 40.06
C SER A 292 -33.47 -18.49 39.87
N MET A 293 -32.85 -17.46 40.44
CA MET A 293 -31.43 -17.15 40.35
C MET A 293 -30.56 -18.11 41.18
N THR A 294 -29.41 -18.51 40.65
CA THR A 294 -28.23 -18.82 41.47
C THR A 294 -26.94 -18.39 40.75
N GLN A 295 -25.96 -18.05 41.59
CA GLN A 295 -24.77 -17.26 41.36
C GLN A 295 -23.80 -17.85 40.32
N GLY A 296 -23.32 -16.99 39.41
CA GLY A 296 -22.27 -17.33 38.44
C GLY A 296 -20.88 -17.14 39.04
N ALA A 297 -20.07 -18.21 38.99
CA ALA A 297 -18.64 -18.17 39.22
C ALA A 297 -17.92 -17.47 38.06
N VAL A 298 -16.89 -16.69 38.40
CA VAL A 298 -16.02 -15.96 37.46
C VAL A 298 -15.09 -16.95 36.74
N PRO A 299 -15.04 -17.02 35.39
CA PRO A 299 -14.00 -17.75 34.70
C PRO A 299 -12.77 -16.87 34.49
N SER A 300 -11.63 -17.45 34.87
CA SER A 300 -10.27 -16.97 34.66
C SER A 300 -9.97 -16.73 33.18
N ALA A 301 -9.27 -15.63 32.89
CA ALA A 301 -8.79 -15.27 31.56
C ALA A 301 -7.69 -16.22 31.10
N LYS A 302 -7.98 -17.09 30.13
CA LYS A 302 -7.00 -17.70 29.20
C LYS A 302 -7.73 -18.35 28.01
N ALA A 303 -7.20 -18.10 26.82
CA ALA A 303 -7.60 -18.60 25.49
C ALA A 303 -8.95 -18.06 24.95
N ARG A 304 -8.88 -17.03 24.11
CA ARG A 304 -9.96 -16.72 23.16
C ARG A 304 -9.65 -17.48 21.88
N ASP A 305 -10.48 -18.46 21.56
CA ASP A 305 -10.54 -19.03 20.21
C ASP A 305 -11.04 -17.93 19.27
N HIS A 306 -10.13 -17.30 18.53
CA HIS A 306 -10.49 -16.64 17.29
C HIS A 306 -10.92 -17.75 16.34
N GLU A 307 -12.21 -17.82 16.02
CA GLU A 307 -12.69 -18.63 14.91
C GLU A 307 -11.92 -18.18 13.66
N ALA A 308 -10.95 -18.99 13.25
CA ALA A 308 -10.03 -18.65 12.17
C ALA A 308 -10.87 -18.40 10.91
N CYS A 309 -10.75 -17.21 10.31
CA CYS A 309 -11.44 -16.91 9.06
C CYS A 309 -11.02 -17.96 8.02
N PRO A 310 -11.99 -18.64 7.37
CA PRO A 310 -11.65 -19.70 6.42
C PRO A 310 -11.01 -19.10 5.16
N PRO A 311 -10.06 -19.80 4.52
CA PRO A 311 -9.60 -19.43 3.19
C PRO A 311 -10.74 -19.58 2.17
N PRO A 312 -10.70 -18.83 1.05
CA PRO A 312 -11.71 -18.98 0.01
C PRO A 312 -11.63 -20.35 -0.66
N ASN A 313 -12.79 -20.90 -1.02
CA ASN A 313 -12.90 -22.15 -1.75
C ASN A 313 -13.96 -22.03 -2.86
N PRO A 314 -13.59 -22.16 -4.15
CA PRO A 314 -12.23 -22.33 -4.65
C PRO A 314 -11.36 -21.07 -4.46
N GLU A 315 -10.04 -21.25 -4.40
CA GLU A 315 -9.10 -20.12 -4.40
C GLU A 315 -9.17 -19.37 -5.75
N PRO A 316 -9.30 -18.03 -5.77
CA PRO A 316 -9.35 -17.27 -7.01
C PRO A 316 -8.06 -17.41 -7.84
N LYS A 317 -8.21 -17.59 -9.15
CA LYS A 317 -7.10 -17.86 -10.08
C LYS A 317 -6.47 -16.62 -10.70
N THR A 318 -7.10 -15.47 -10.53
CA THR A 318 -6.65 -14.17 -11.05
C THR A 318 -6.79 -13.11 -9.98
N ILE A 319 -6.01 -12.04 -10.11
CA ILE A 319 -6.06 -10.91 -9.17
C ILE A 319 -7.38 -10.14 -9.27
N VAL A 320 -7.98 -10.06 -10.46
CA VAL A 320 -9.33 -9.51 -10.61
C VAL A 320 -10.39 -10.39 -9.95
N ALA A 321 -10.26 -11.72 -9.99
CA ALA A 321 -11.18 -12.62 -9.28
C ALA A 321 -11.04 -12.46 -7.75
N TRP A 322 -9.81 -12.30 -7.24
CA TRP A 322 -9.57 -11.91 -5.83
C TRP A 322 -10.24 -10.57 -5.49
N ALA A 323 -10.06 -9.54 -6.34
CA ALA A 323 -10.69 -8.25 -6.15
C ALA A 323 -12.21 -8.38 -6.07
N CYS A 324 -12.83 -9.15 -6.97
CA CYS A 324 -14.28 -9.36 -6.99
C CYS A 324 -14.76 -10.14 -5.76
N LEU A 325 -14.03 -11.15 -5.29
CA LEU A 325 -14.33 -11.85 -4.04
C LEU A 325 -14.35 -10.87 -2.84
N ILE A 326 -13.33 -10.03 -2.73
CA ILE A 326 -13.17 -9.08 -1.62
C ILE A 326 -14.25 -7.99 -1.68
N LEU A 327 -14.52 -7.44 -2.87
CA LEU A 327 -15.59 -6.46 -3.09
C LEU A 327 -16.98 -7.03 -2.77
N ASN A 328 -17.21 -8.33 -2.97
CA ASN A 328 -18.46 -9.01 -2.60
C ASN A 328 -18.51 -9.43 -1.12
N THR A 329 -17.43 -9.26 -0.36
CA THR A 329 -17.38 -9.64 1.06
C THR A 329 -17.99 -8.53 1.93
N ALA A 330 -19.09 -8.83 2.64
CA ALA A 330 -19.78 -7.85 3.48
C ALA A 330 -19.14 -7.64 4.87
N ALA A 331 -18.61 -8.72 5.45
CA ALA A 331 -18.04 -8.72 6.79
C ALA A 331 -16.67 -8.01 6.82
N PRO A 332 -16.47 -6.97 7.65
CA PRO A 332 -15.23 -6.20 7.66
C PRO A 332 -13.98 -7.03 8.00
N THR A 333 -14.08 -7.91 9.00
CA THR A 333 -12.97 -8.77 9.42
C THR A 333 -12.58 -9.78 8.34
N LEU A 334 -13.56 -10.41 7.69
CA LEU A 334 -13.32 -11.33 6.58
C LEU A 334 -12.74 -10.60 5.35
N LYS A 335 -13.17 -9.37 5.10
CA LYS A 335 -12.64 -8.52 4.02
C LYS A 335 -11.15 -8.21 4.22
N VAL A 336 -10.77 -7.83 5.44
CA VAL A 336 -9.36 -7.66 5.82
C VAL A 336 -8.58 -8.96 5.64
N HIS A 337 -9.16 -10.07 6.08
CA HIS A 337 -8.52 -11.39 5.95
C HIS A 337 -8.25 -11.76 4.48
N TYR A 338 -9.26 -11.66 3.61
CA TYR A 338 -9.09 -11.94 2.18
C TYR A 338 -8.17 -10.95 1.48
N THR A 339 -8.14 -9.68 1.90
CA THR A 339 -7.17 -8.71 1.40
C THR A 339 -5.74 -9.15 1.70
N LYS A 340 -5.46 -9.62 2.93
CA LYS A 340 -4.16 -10.17 3.31
C LYS A 340 -3.79 -11.41 2.48
N LEU A 341 -4.71 -12.37 2.34
CA LEU A 341 -4.47 -13.57 1.53
C LEU A 341 -4.18 -13.24 0.05
N ALA A 342 -4.94 -12.30 -0.53
CA ALA A 342 -4.74 -11.86 -1.92
C ALA A 342 -3.40 -11.14 -2.10
N TYR A 343 -3.04 -10.26 -1.17
CA TYR A 343 -1.74 -9.56 -1.14
C TYR A 343 -0.58 -10.56 -1.06
N ASP A 344 -0.66 -11.53 -0.14
CA ASP A 344 0.35 -12.57 0.03
C ASP A 344 0.45 -13.47 -1.21
N ALA A 345 -0.68 -13.87 -1.79
CA ALA A 345 -0.70 -14.68 -3.01
C ALA A 345 -0.10 -13.93 -4.21
N PHE A 346 -0.35 -12.63 -4.32
CA PHE A 346 0.19 -11.79 -5.38
C PHE A 346 1.70 -11.63 -5.24
N LEU A 347 2.20 -11.18 -4.09
CA LEU A 347 3.63 -10.91 -3.91
C LEU A 347 4.49 -12.16 -3.91
N ALA A 348 3.97 -13.29 -3.44
CA ALA A 348 4.66 -14.57 -3.51
C ALA A 348 4.67 -15.20 -4.92
N GLY A 349 4.08 -14.52 -5.92
CA GLY A 349 3.98 -15.06 -7.29
C GLY A 349 3.05 -16.27 -7.41
N ARG A 350 2.24 -16.59 -6.38
CA ARG A 350 1.25 -17.68 -6.44
C ARG A 350 0.07 -17.35 -7.34
N CYS A 351 -0.26 -16.06 -7.49
CA CYS A 351 -1.27 -15.58 -8.43
C CYS A 351 -0.66 -14.59 -9.43
N THR A 352 -0.17 -15.11 -10.56
CA THR A 352 0.56 -14.32 -11.56
C THR A 352 -0.32 -13.66 -12.61
N ARG A 353 -1.59 -14.07 -12.72
CA ARG A 353 -2.51 -13.61 -13.77
C ARG A 353 -3.35 -12.44 -13.27
N ILE A 354 -3.29 -11.31 -13.97
CA ILE A 354 -4.14 -10.14 -13.67
C ILE A 354 -5.62 -10.49 -13.85
N GLY A 355 -6.01 -11.07 -14.98
CA GLY A 355 -7.43 -11.31 -15.31
C GLY A 355 -8.11 -10.05 -15.87
N GLY A 356 -9.44 -9.98 -15.82
CA GLY A 356 -10.23 -8.77 -16.10
C GLY A 356 -10.81 -8.65 -17.50
N GLY A 357 -10.81 -9.72 -18.30
CA GLY A 357 -11.49 -9.77 -19.60
C GLY A 357 -10.70 -9.28 -20.82
N SER A 358 -11.35 -9.19 -21.98
CA SER A 358 -10.79 -8.72 -23.26
C SER A 358 -11.87 -8.27 -24.25
N TRP A 359 -11.48 -7.57 -25.32
CA TRP A 359 -12.37 -7.26 -26.44
C TRP A 359 -12.81 -8.52 -27.21
N CYS A 360 -14.11 -8.68 -27.39
CA CYS A 360 -14.74 -9.75 -28.16
C CYS A 360 -15.65 -9.14 -29.23
N ARG A 361 -15.73 -9.77 -30.41
CA ARG A 361 -16.64 -9.33 -31.47
C ARG A 361 -18.04 -9.87 -31.16
N LYS A 362 -19.06 -9.02 -31.22
CA LYS A 362 -20.46 -9.44 -31.14
C LYS A 362 -20.76 -10.42 -32.28
N GLU A 363 -21.13 -11.65 -31.94
CA GLU A 363 -21.69 -12.58 -32.91
C GLU A 363 -22.99 -12.02 -33.45
N ARG A 364 -23.12 -11.96 -34.78
CA ARG A 364 -24.39 -11.63 -35.42
C ARG A 364 -25.33 -12.80 -35.12
N ARG A 365 -26.39 -12.60 -34.33
CA ARG A 365 -27.41 -13.64 -34.13
C ARG A 365 -27.94 -14.04 -35.51
N VAL A 366 -27.68 -15.27 -35.92
CA VAL A 366 -28.35 -15.89 -37.07
C VAL A 366 -29.74 -16.27 -36.56
N GLY A 367 -30.79 -15.51 -36.92
CA GLY A 367 -32.16 -15.85 -36.53
C GLY A 367 -33.15 -14.71 -36.24
N GLU A 368 -32.83 -13.44 -36.55
CA GLU A 368 -33.83 -12.35 -36.61
C GLU A 368 -33.99 -11.86 -38.07
N ASP A 369 -34.06 -12.81 -39.02
CA ASP A 369 -34.60 -12.54 -40.36
C ASP A 369 -36.13 -12.62 -40.28
N GLY A 370 -36.74 -11.50 -39.91
CA GLY A 370 -38.17 -11.27 -40.01
C GLY A 370 -38.45 -10.11 -40.96
N GLY A 371 -38.48 -10.40 -42.27
CA GLY A 371 -39.11 -9.54 -43.27
C GLY A 371 -38.17 -8.87 -44.27
N ASP A 372 -38.17 -9.39 -45.48
CA ASP A 372 -37.63 -8.74 -46.68
C ASP A 372 -38.29 -7.36 -46.93
N GLU A 373 -37.51 -6.29 -46.89
CA GLU A 373 -37.77 -5.07 -47.67
C GLU A 373 -36.52 -4.71 -48.50
N PRO A 374 -36.57 -4.85 -49.84
CA PRO A 374 -35.45 -4.50 -50.70
C PRO A 374 -35.49 -3.00 -51.01
N GLY A 375 -34.78 -2.18 -50.25
CA GLY A 375 -34.75 -0.74 -50.54
C GLY A 375 -34.02 0.19 -49.58
N SER A 376 -32.72 -0.01 -49.30
CA SER A 376 -31.86 1.12 -48.94
C SER A 376 -30.37 0.81 -49.15
N ALA A 377 -29.82 1.35 -50.25
CA ALA A 377 -28.41 1.25 -50.61
C ALA A 377 -27.50 2.25 -49.84
N TYR A 378 -27.96 2.82 -48.72
CA TYR A 378 -27.18 3.75 -47.89
C TYR A 378 -27.33 3.42 -46.40
N GLY A 379 -26.83 2.25 -46.00
CA GLY A 379 -26.63 1.89 -44.59
C GLY A 379 -25.17 1.53 -44.36
N GLY A 380 -24.33 2.52 -44.04
CA GLY A 380 -22.94 2.28 -43.65
C GLY A 380 -22.86 1.39 -42.40
N PRO A 381 -21.77 0.63 -42.20
CA PRO A 381 -21.63 -0.26 -41.05
C PRO A 381 -21.81 0.51 -39.73
N SER A 382 -22.73 0.02 -38.89
CA SER A 382 -23.04 0.55 -37.56
C SER A 382 -21.79 0.55 -36.64
N PRO A 383 -21.59 1.58 -35.81
CA PRO A 383 -20.48 1.62 -34.86
C PRO A 383 -20.66 0.62 -33.71
N SER A 384 -19.57 -0.02 -33.31
CA SER A 384 -19.37 -0.97 -32.19
C SER A 384 -19.83 -2.42 -32.40
N SER A 385 -19.09 -3.18 -33.23
CA SER A 385 -19.15 -4.64 -33.23
C SER A 385 -18.35 -5.31 -32.09
N TRP A 386 -17.76 -4.54 -31.17
CA TRP A 386 -16.88 -5.04 -30.11
C TRP A 386 -17.49 -4.79 -28.72
N GLU A 387 -17.32 -5.75 -27.81
CA GLU A 387 -17.74 -5.67 -26.42
C GLU A 387 -16.65 -6.23 -25.49
N TRP A 388 -16.57 -5.69 -24.26
CA TRP A 388 -15.63 -6.19 -23.27
C TRP A 388 -16.23 -7.38 -22.53
N HIS A 389 -15.64 -8.56 -22.71
CA HIS A 389 -16.11 -9.80 -22.07
C HIS A 389 -15.24 -10.15 -20.86
N ARG A 390 -15.87 -10.51 -19.73
CA ARG A 390 -15.22 -10.98 -18.48
C ARG A 390 -15.77 -12.34 -18.08
N SER A 391 -15.00 -13.14 -17.34
CA SER A 391 -15.56 -14.32 -16.68
C SER A 391 -16.49 -13.88 -15.53
N ALA A 392 -17.44 -14.75 -15.16
CA ALA A 392 -18.47 -14.42 -14.18
C ALA A 392 -17.91 -14.07 -12.80
N ASP A 393 -16.79 -14.70 -12.41
CA ASP A 393 -16.06 -14.45 -11.16
C ASP A 393 -15.20 -13.18 -11.18
N GLU A 394 -15.07 -12.51 -12.34
CA GLU A 394 -14.32 -11.27 -12.53
C GLU A 394 -15.22 -10.03 -12.78
N ILE A 395 -16.50 -10.17 -12.46
CA ILE A 395 -17.48 -9.07 -12.52
C ILE A 395 -17.59 -8.45 -11.12
N PRO A 396 -17.07 -7.21 -10.91
CA PRO A 396 -17.19 -6.55 -9.62
C PRO A 396 -18.66 -6.18 -9.35
N PRO A 397 -19.09 -6.15 -8.07
CA PRO A 397 -20.43 -5.70 -7.72
C PRO A 397 -20.60 -4.21 -8.01
N GLU A 398 -21.80 -3.75 -8.36
CA GLU A 398 -22.06 -2.31 -8.54
C GLU A 398 -21.77 -1.50 -7.26
N LYS A 399 -22.02 -2.11 -6.11
CA LYS A 399 -21.67 -1.58 -4.79
C LYS A 399 -21.31 -2.74 -3.84
N PRO A 400 -20.17 -2.66 -3.15
CA PRO A 400 -19.80 -3.61 -2.10
C PRO A 400 -20.88 -3.69 -1.02
N PRO A 401 -21.30 -4.91 -0.62
CA PRO A 401 -22.25 -5.07 0.47
C PRO A 401 -21.63 -4.65 1.81
N ARG A 402 -22.49 -4.39 2.80
CA ARG A 402 -22.13 -4.07 4.19
C ARG A 402 -22.95 -4.94 5.12
N GLN A 403 -22.34 -5.36 6.23
CA GLN A 403 -22.99 -6.22 7.22
C GLN A 403 -23.92 -5.44 8.16
N THR A 404 -23.66 -4.15 8.39
CA THR A 404 -24.44 -3.31 9.30
C THR A 404 -24.99 -2.08 8.56
N ASP A 405 -26.31 -1.91 8.64
CA ASP A 405 -27.05 -0.79 8.03
C ASP A 405 -27.20 0.42 8.97
N ASN A 406 -26.26 0.63 9.91
CA ASN A 406 -26.27 1.78 10.83
C ASN A 406 -25.88 3.09 10.12
N VAL A 407 -26.61 3.41 9.06
CA VAL A 407 -26.35 4.53 8.15
C VAL A 407 -27.32 5.65 8.42
N VAL A 408 -26.80 6.84 8.72
CA VAL A 408 -27.63 8.04 8.84
C VAL A 408 -27.44 8.92 7.62
N LYS A 409 -28.56 9.45 7.11
CA LYS A 409 -28.53 10.45 6.03
C LYS A 409 -27.75 11.68 6.50
N PRO A 410 -26.93 12.27 5.60
CA PRO A 410 -26.39 13.62 5.76
C PRO A 410 -27.37 14.60 6.42
N GLY A 411 -27.01 15.15 7.59
CA GLY A 411 -27.79 16.20 8.29
C GLY A 411 -28.72 15.75 9.42
N PHE A 412 -28.87 14.44 9.67
CA PHE A 412 -29.74 13.89 10.73
C PHE A 412 -28.97 13.33 11.95
N GLU A 413 -27.69 13.69 12.12
CA GLU A 413 -26.83 13.21 13.20
C GLU A 413 -26.74 14.15 14.41
N ALA A 414 -26.39 13.58 15.57
CA ALA A 414 -25.83 14.37 16.68
C ALA A 414 -24.46 14.94 16.26
N LYS A 415 -24.22 16.23 16.49
CA LYS A 415 -22.98 16.91 16.10
C LYS A 415 -21.76 16.16 16.66
N ARG A 416 -20.83 15.78 15.78
CA ARG A 416 -19.53 15.21 16.13
C ARG A 416 -18.82 16.18 17.09
N GLY A 417 -18.31 15.66 18.20
CA GLY A 417 -17.51 16.46 19.12
C GLY A 417 -16.14 16.75 18.51
N LYS A 418 -15.51 17.87 18.87
CA LYS A 418 -14.18 18.28 18.36
C LYS A 418 -13.00 17.39 18.78
N GLY A 419 -13.25 16.14 19.21
CA GLY A 419 -12.23 15.21 19.72
C GLY A 419 -11.66 15.58 21.10
N GLY A 420 -12.17 16.61 21.78
CA GLY A 420 -11.69 17.01 23.10
C GLY A 420 -12.16 16.11 24.24
N THR A 421 -13.31 15.45 24.09
CA THR A 421 -13.85 14.48 25.04
C THR A 421 -13.59 13.06 24.54
N GLU A 422 -13.55 12.07 25.44
CA GLU A 422 -13.37 10.67 25.08
C GLU A 422 -14.43 10.18 24.09
N ARG A 423 -15.71 10.49 24.36
CA ARG A 423 -16.81 10.21 23.42
C ARG A 423 -16.57 10.83 22.03
N GLY A 424 -16.03 12.05 21.98
CA GLY A 424 -15.68 12.70 20.73
C GLY A 424 -14.54 12.02 19.99
N ARG A 425 -13.52 11.53 20.72
CA ARG A 425 -12.41 10.76 20.14
C ARG A 425 -12.87 9.41 19.59
N ILE A 426 -13.69 8.67 20.34
CA ILE A 426 -14.29 7.41 19.90
C ILE A 426 -15.08 7.60 18.60
N ALA A 427 -15.94 8.62 18.54
CA ALA A 427 -16.72 8.91 17.34
C ALA A 427 -15.83 9.25 16.12
N LEU A 428 -14.73 9.96 16.35
CA LEU A 428 -13.77 10.31 15.30
C LEU A 428 -13.00 9.07 14.79
N LEU A 429 -12.47 8.25 15.69
CA LEU A 429 -11.78 6.99 15.35
C LEU A 429 -12.71 6.03 14.61
N HIS A 430 -13.97 5.92 15.03
CA HIS A 430 -14.97 5.08 14.36
C HIS A 430 -15.28 5.55 12.95
N SER A 431 -15.41 6.88 12.76
CA SER A 431 -15.58 7.46 11.43
C SER A 431 -14.38 7.20 10.53
N LEU A 432 -13.15 7.30 11.05
CA LEU A 432 -11.93 6.98 10.31
C LEU A 432 -11.90 5.49 9.93
N ALA A 433 -12.21 4.58 10.86
CA ALA A 433 -12.26 3.15 10.55
C ALA A 433 -13.27 2.86 9.41
N ASN A 434 -14.40 3.55 9.39
CA ASN A 434 -15.34 3.38 8.28
C ASN A 434 -14.81 3.92 6.95
N ILE A 435 -13.99 4.99 6.97
CA ILE A 435 -13.30 5.50 5.78
C ILE A 435 -12.29 4.46 5.28
N GLU A 436 -11.43 3.91 6.15
CA GLU A 436 -10.44 2.90 5.76
C GLU A 436 -11.10 1.64 5.17
N GLN A 437 -12.25 1.24 5.72
CA GLN A 437 -12.99 0.10 5.20
C GLN A 437 -13.55 0.35 3.78
N TRP A 438 -13.90 1.61 3.45
CA TRP A 438 -14.20 2.00 2.07
C TRP A 438 -12.93 2.13 1.21
N ALA A 439 -11.81 2.56 1.78
CA ALA A 439 -10.54 2.68 1.08
C ALA A 439 -10.03 1.30 0.58
N ILE A 440 -10.17 0.24 1.40
CA ILE A 440 -9.94 -1.15 0.95
C ILE A 440 -10.74 -1.46 -0.32
N ASP A 441 -12.03 -1.12 -0.33
CA ASP A 441 -12.88 -1.36 -1.50
C ASP A 441 -12.49 -0.50 -2.70
N LEU A 442 -12.10 0.76 -2.49
CA LEU A 442 -11.68 1.65 -3.59
C LEU A 442 -10.39 1.15 -4.26
N ALA A 443 -9.44 0.66 -3.47
CA ALA A 443 -8.20 0.07 -3.97
C ALA A 443 -8.47 -1.23 -4.76
N TRP A 444 -9.31 -2.14 -4.24
CA TRP A 444 -9.69 -3.35 -4.99
C TRP A 444 -10.58 -3.06 -6.21
N ASP A 445 -11.42 -2.03 -6.17
CA ASP A 445 -12.18 -1.59 -7.34
C ASP A 445 -11.24 -1.13 -8.46
N MET A 446 -10.18 -0.39 -8.14
CA MET A 446 -9.14 -0.03 -9.11
C MET A 446 -8.51 -1.25 -9.78
N VAL A 447 -8.18 -2.28 -9.00
CA VAL A 447 -7.68 -3.55 -9.51
C VAL A 447 -8.70 -4.20 -10.46
N ALA A 448 -9.98 -4.23 -10.08
CA ALA A 448 -11.04 -4.87 -10.86
C ALA A 448 -11.40 -4.12 -12.16
N ILE A 449 -11.38 -2.78 -12.16
CA ILE A 449 -11.81 -1.96 -13.30
C ILE A 449 -10.67 -1.64 -14.27
N SER A 450 -9.44 -1.52 -13.77
CA SER A 450 -8.31 -1.03 -14.55
C SER A 450 -8.04 -1.83 -15.83
N PRO A 451 -8.18 -3.17 -15.92
CA PRO A 451 -7.93 -3.88 -17.17
C PRO A 451 -8.79 -3.41 -18.34
N HIS A 452 -10.07 -3.14 -18.07
CA HIS A 452 -11.00 -2.62 -19.09
C HIS A 452 -10.73 -1.15 -19.37
N LEU A 453 -10.69 -0.31 -18.33
CA LEU A 453 -10.59 1.13 -18.53
C LEU A 453 -9.22 1.57 -19.08
N TYR A 454 -8.16 0.82 -18.81
CA TYR A 454 -6.84 1.04 -19.39
C TYR A 454 -6.84 0.68 -20.88
N ALA A 455 -7.43 -0.47 -21.24
CA ALA A 455 -7.57 -0.87 -22.63
C ALA A 455 -8.44 0.12 -23.43
N GLU A 456 -9.54 0.60 -22.85
CA GLU A 456 -10.42 1.61 -23.44
C GLU A 456 -9.69 2.95 -23.66
N ALA A 457 -8.88 3.38 -22.69
CA ALA A 457 -8.18 4.65 -22.76
C ALA A 457 -7.03 4.68 -23.79
N LEU A 458 -6.31 3.57 -23.96
CA LEU A 458 -5.07 3.54 -24.76
C LEU A 458 -5.15 2.66 -26.01
N SER A 459 -6.12 1.75 -26.09
CA SER A 459 -6.29 0.82 -27.20
C SER A 459 -7.78 0.54 -27.45
N PRO A 460 -8.63 1.54 -27.70
CA PRO A 460 -10.02 1.28 -28.03
C PRO A 460 -10.11 0.50 -29.36
N PRO A 461 -11.14 -0.35 -29.54
CA PRO A 461 -11.33 -1.08 -30.79
C PRO A 461 -11.60 -0.11 -31.95
N SER A 462 -10.76 -0.15 -32.98
CA SER A 462 -10.95 0.67 -34.18
C SER A 462 -12.11 0.14 -35.03
N THR A 463 -12.92 1.05 -35.58
CA THR A 463 -13.97 0.72 -36.56
C THR A 463 -13.39 0.44 -37.96
N SER A 464 -12.10 0.71 -38.19
CA SER A 464 -11.43 0.62 -39.49
C SER A 464 -10.70 -0.71 -39.69
N GLY A 465 -11.42 -1.70 -40.24
CA GLY A 465 -11.02 -2.38 -41.48
C GLY A 465 -9.80 -3.31 -41.56
N SER A 466 -9.10 -3.67 -40.48
CA SER A 466 -8.09 -4.74 -40.57
C SER A 466 -8.51 -5.99 -39.79
N ASN A 467 -8.47 -7.16 -40.44
CA ASN A 467 -8.73 -8.49 -39.88
C ASN A 467 -7.65 -8.94 -38.87
N GLN A 468 -7.12 -8.02 -38.08
CA GLN A 468 -6.09 -8.29 -37.09
C GLN A 468 -6.76 -8.42 -35.73
N THR A 469 -6.50 -9.54 -35.04
CA THR A 469 -6.93 -9.78 -33.67
C THR A 469 -6.64 -8.55 -32.80
N HIS A 470 -7.67 -7.87 -32.28
CA HIS A 470 -7.48 -6.73 -31.40
C HIS A 470 -7.04 -7.24 -30.02
N LYS A 471 -5.73 -7.31 -29.79
CA LYS A 471 -5.17 -7.66 -28.49
C LYS A 471 -5.24 -6.42 -27.59
N ALA A 472 -6.20 -6.40 -26.69
CA ALA A 472 -6.36 -5.33 -25.70
C ALA A 472 -5.06 -5.07 -24.94
N LEU A 473 -4.65 -3.80 -24.84
CA LEU A 473 -3.52 -3.42 -24.01
C LEU A 473 -3.87 -3.66 -22.54
N ARG A 474 -2.92 -4.22 -21.78
CA ARG A 474 -3.09 -4.50 -20.35
C ARG A 474 -2.41 -3.42 -19.52
N PRO A 475 -2.93 -3.11 -18.32
CA PRO A 475 -2.20 -2.27 -17.38
C PRO A 475 -0.87 -2.94 -17.01
N PRO A 476 0.20 -2.16 -16.76
CA PRO A 476 1.44 -2.70 -16.23
C PRO A 476 1.20 -3.47 -14.93
N LEU A 477 1.94 -4.57 -14.72
CA LEU A 477 1.81 -5.37 -13.51
C LEU A 477 2.09 -4.55 -12.24
N GLN A 478 3.02 -3.58 -12.35
CA GLN A 478 3.30 -2.65 -11.26
C GLN A 478 2.08 -1.82 -10.84
N MET A 479 1.20 -1.46 -11.78
CA MET A 479 -0.04 -0.74 -11.45
C MET A 479 -0.92 -1.57 -10.54
N ILE A 480 -1.09 -2.85 -10.89
CA ILE A 480 -1.85 -3.78 -10.07
C ILE A 480 -1.17 -3.97 -8.72
N ALA A 481 0.15 -4.13 -8.70
CA ALA A 481 0.93 -4.26 -7.47
C ALA A 481 0.73 -3.10 -6.51
N ASP A 482 0.71 -1.87 -7.02
CA ASP A 482 0.56 -0.68 -6.17
C ASP A 482 -0.83 -0.57 -5.54
N PHE A 483 -1.90 -0.88 -6.29
CA PHE A 483 -3.25 -0.87 -5.73
C PHE A 483 -3.53 -2.07 -4.82
N VAL A 484 -2.90 -3.22 -5.07
CA VAL A 484 -2.92 -4.36 -4.14
C VAL A 484 -2.20 -4.02 -2.83
N ARG A 485 -1.07 -3.28 -2.90
CA ARG A 485 -0.35 -2.79 -1.72
C ARG A 485 -1.15 -1.74 -0.96
N MET A 486 -1.71 -0.75 -1.65
CA MET A 486 -2.61 0.24 -1.06
C MET A 486 -3.75 -0.45 -0.31
N ALA A 487 -4.42 -1.44 -0.92
CA ALA A 487 -5.48 -2.18 -0.24
C ALA A 487 -5.01 -2.89 1.04
N ALA A 488 -3.78 -3.41 1.06
CA ALA A 488 -3.19 -4.02 2.26
C ALA A 488 -2.89 -2.98 3.35
N ASP A 489 -2.43 -1.78 2.97
CA ASP A 489 -2.26 -0.66 3.90
C ASP A 489 -3.60 -0.21 4.49
N GLU A 490 -4.65 -0.08 3.69
CA GLU A 490 -5.98 0.27 4.22
C GLU A 490 -6.54 -0.80 5.15
N ALA A 491 -6.27 -2.08 4.86
CA ALA A 491 -6.62 -3.18 5.74
C ALA A 491 -5.84 -3.13 7.07
N LYS A 492 -4.58 -2.68 7.05
CA LYS A 492 -3.76 -2.40 8.24
C LYS A 492 -4.32 -1.21 9.01
N HIS A 493 -4.62 -0.09 8.36
CA HIS A 493 -5.19 1.12 8.97
C HIS A 493 -6.51 0.81 9.68
N PHE A 494 -7.41 0.10 8.99
CA PHE A 494 -8.68 -0.35 9.55
C PHE A 494 -8.46 -1.21 10.80
N THR A 495 -7.50 -2.13 10.77
CA THR A 495 -7.17 -3.01 11.90
C THR A 495 -6.68 -2.19 13.09
N LEU A 496 -5.73 -1.27 12.91
CA LEU A 496 -5.20 -0.39 13.95
C LEU A 496 -6.32 0.43 14.63
N LEU A 497 -7.23 0.98 13.83
CA LEU A 497 -8.36 1.76 14.35
C LEU A 497 -9.37 0.88 15.09
N CYS A 498 -9.64 -0.33 14.62
CA CYS A 498 -10.52 -1.27 15.30
C CYS A 498 -9.95 -1.72 16.65
N GLU A 499 -8.67 -2.10 16.70
CA GLU A 499 -7.97 -2.43 17.95
C GLU A 499 -8.03 -1.26 18.93
N ARG A 500 -7.83 -0.03 18.43
CA ARG A 500 -7.95 1.16 19.27
C ARG A 500 -9.38 1.38 19.79
N LEU A 501 -10.40 1.22 18.96
CA LEU A 501 -11.81 1.31 19.38
C LEU A 501 -12.13 0.27 20.46
N GLU A 502 -11.69 -0.98 20.28
CA GLU A 502 -11.93 -2.06 21.23
C GLU A 502 -11.28 -1.77 22.59
N SER A 503 -10.06 -1.23 22.58
CA SER A 503 -9.38 -0.79 23.82
C SER A 503 -10.09 0.37 24.53
N LEU A 504 -10.95 1.11 23.83
CA LEU A 504 -11.84 2.15 24.37
C LEU A 504 -13.25 1.61 24.71
N GLY A 505 -13.46 0.29 24.61
CA GLY A 505 -14.72 -0.38 24.98
C GLY A 505 -15.82 -0.31 23.93
N VAL A 506 -15.49 0.04 22.67
CA VAL A 506 -16.46 0.16 21.57
C VAL A 506 -16.01 -0.71 20.39
N LYS A 507 -16.94 -1.37 19.70
CA LYS A 507 -16.63 -2.17 18.50
C LYS A 507 -16.94 -1.40 17.23
N PHE A 508 -16.24 -1.75 16.15
CA PHE A 508 -16.61 -1.27 14.84
C PHE A 508 -18.05 -1.69 14.50
N GLY A 509 -18.84 -0.75 13.94
CA GLY A 509 -20.27 -0.92 13.71
C GLY A 509 -21.22 -0.49 14.86
N ASP A 510 -20.72 -0.24 16.07
CA ASP A 510 -21.56 0.18 17.21
C ASP A 510 -22.12 1.61 17.05
N LEU A 511 -21.41 2.48 16.33
CA LEU A 511 -21.84 3.85 16.04
C LEU A 511 -22.37 3.96 14.61
N THR A 512 -23.26 4.94 14.43
CA THR A 512 -23.81 5.25 13.11
C THR A 512 -22.81 6.03 12.25
N VAL A 513 -22.78 5.74 10.96
CA VAL A 513 -21.83 6.36 10.02
C VAL A 513 -22.53 6.98 8.81
N HIS A 514 -21.87 7.98 8.24
CA HIS A 514 -22.24 8.57 6.97
C HIS A 514 -21.64 7.78 5.79
N HIS A 515 -22.33 7.77 4.64
CA HIS A 515 -21.86 7.12 3.41
C HIS A 515 -21.80 8.09 2.23
N GLY A 516 -20.67 8.15 1.52
CA GLY A 516 -20.51 9.02 0.36
C GLY A 516 -19.23 8.82 -0.46
N LEU A 517 -18.22 8.11 0.06
CA LEU A 517 -17.00 7.81 -0.71
C LEU A 517 -17.32 6.98 -1.98
N TRP A 518 -18.13 5.92 -1.84
CA TRP A 518 -18.48 5.05 -2.98
C TRP A 518 -19.28 5.74 -4.09
N GLU A 519 -20.02 6.81 -3.77
CA GLU A 519 -20.74 7.57 -4.80
C GLU A 519 -19.76 8.15 -5.82
N THR A 520 -18.59 8.63 -5.36
CA THR A 520 -17.54 9.12 -6.23
C THR A 520 -16.99 8.02 -7.14
N ALA A 521 -16.80 6.81 -6.60
CA ALA A 521 -16.37 5.65 -7.36
C ALA A 521 -17.36 5.32 -8.49
N ARG A 522 -18.64 5.23 -8.15
CA ARG A 522 -19.71 5.01 -9.12
C ARG A 522 -19.74 6.10 -10.20
N ASP A 523 -19.58 7.36 -9.79
CA ASP A 523 -19.66 8.49 -10.69
C ASP A 523 -18.48 8.57 -11.68
N THR A 524 -17.32 8.02 -11.30
CA THR A 524 -16.09 8.00 -12.12
C THR A 524 -15.84 6.65 -12.80
N ARG A 525 -16.74 5.66 -12.63
CA ARG A 525 -16.58 4.27 -13.13
C ARG A 525 -16.35 4.14 -14.64
N HIS A 526 -16.62 5.19 -15.39
CA HIS A 526 -16.55 5.23 -16.84
C HIS A 526 -15.18 5.71 -17.37
N CYS A 527 -14.27 6.19 -16.51
CA CYS A 527 -13.01 6.78 -16.97
C CYS A 527 -11.89 6.61 -15.93
N LEU A 528 -10.82 5.89 -16.31
CA LEU A 528 -9.68 5.63 -15.42
C LEU A 528 -9.02 6.92 -14.93
N ALA A 529 -8.78 7.88 -15.83
CA ALA A 529 -8.22 9.19 -15.47
C ALA A 529 -9.13 9.96 -14.50
N ALA A 530 -10.45 9.86 -14.66
CA ALA A 530 -11.39 10.48 -13.72
C ALA A 530 -11.33 9.82 -12.34
N ARG A 531 -11.23 8.50 -12.30
CA ARG A 531 -11.11 7.76 -11.04
C ARG A 531 -9.83 8.11 -10.30
N LEU A 532 -8.68 8.06 -10.98
CA LEU A 532 -7.38 8.48 -10.41
C LEU A 532 -7.43 9.93 -9.90
N SER A 533 -7.99 10.84 -10.69
CA SER A 533 -8.04 12.26 -10.34
C SER A 533 -8.92 12.55 -9.11
N VAL A 534 -10.11 11.95 -9.02
CA VAL A 534 -11.04 12.32 -7.94
C VAL A 534 -10.85 11.46 -6.69
N VAL A 535 -10.64 10.14 -6.85
CA VAL A 535 -10.45 9.27 -5.69
C VAL A 535 -9.01 9.40 -5.19
N HIS A 536 -8.02 9.07 -6.02
CA HIS A 536 -6.65 8.95 -5.54
C HIS A 536 -5.87 10.27 -5.40
N LEU A 537 -6.33 11.36 -6.01
CA LEU A 537 -5.64 12.66 -5.96
C LEU A 537 -6.43 13.78 -5.30
N VAL A 538 -7.74 13.61 -5.05
CA VAL A 538 -8.54 14.58 -4.29
C VAL A 538 -8.94 14.01 -2.93
N HIS A 539 -9.46 12.76 -2.89
CA HIS A 539 -9.88 12.18 -1.61
C HIS A 539 -8.71 11.72 -0.75
N GLU A 540 -7.71 11.01 -1.29
CA GLU A 540 -6.51 10.64 -0.51
C GLU A 540 -5.70 11.87 -0.11
N ALA A 541 -5.54 12.83 -1.03
CA ALA A 541 -4.84 14.09 -0.73
C ALA A 541 -5.53 14.92 0.36
N ARG A 542 -6.81 14.66 0.65
CA ARG A 542 -7.51 15.28 1.76
C ARG A 542 -7.08 14.70 3.12
N GLY A 543 -6.70 13.42 3.17
CA GLY A 543 -6.08 12.81 4.34
C GLY A 543 -4.83 13.57 4.78
N LEU A 544 -3.97 13.93 3.83
CA LEU A 544 -2.76 14.73 4.06
C LEU A 544 -3.03 16.10 4.72
N ASP A 545 -4.15 16.75 4.37
CA ASP A 545 -4.51 18.06 4.93
C ASP A 545 -5.12 17.96 6.34
N VAL A 546 -5.89 16.91 6.59
CA VAL A 546 -6.75 16.80 7.79
C VAL A 546 -6.05 16.05 8.92
N ASN A 547 -5.28 15.01 8.60
CA ASN A 547 -4.65 14.13 9.58
C ASN A 547 -3.74 14.89 10.57
N PRO A 548 -2.90 15.87 10.16
CA PRO A 548 -2.07 16.62 11.11
C PRO A 548 -2.91 17.35 12.18
N THR A 549 -4.04 17.93 11.79
CA THR A 549 -4.96 18.60 12.72
C THR A 549 -5.62 17.60 13.65
N THR A 550 -6.03 16.45 13.13
CA THR A 550 -6.61 15.36 13.92
C THR A 550 -5.60 14.86 14.96
N ILE A 551 -4.38 14.52 14.55
CA ILE A 551 -3.29 14.08 15.42
C ILE A 551 -3.04 15.11 16.53
N SER A 552 -2.95 16.39 16.19
CA SER A 552 -2.76 17.47 17.19
C SER A 552 -3.85 17.49 18.27
N ARG A 553 -5.10 17.17 17.92
CA ARG A 553 -6.21 17.08 18.90
C ARG A 553 -6.01 15.92 19.86
N PHE A 554 -5.62 14.74 19.37
CA PHE A 554 -5.36 13.57 20.22
C PHE A 554 -4.16 13.79 21.14
N VAL A 555 -3.11 14.45 20.66
CA VAL A 555 -1.95 14.86 21.48
C VAL A 555 -2.38 15.78 22.61
N LYS A 556 -3.17 16.82 22.31
CA LYS A 556 -3.69 17.73 23.34
C LYS A 556 -4.59 17.04 24.35
N ALA A 557 -5.21 15.92 23.97
CA ALA A 557 -6.03 15.10 24.85
C ALA A 557 -5.21 14.08 25.66
N GLY A 558 -3.89 13.96 25.45
CA GLY A 558 -3.04 12.98 26.11
C GLY A 558 -3.26 11.53 25.66
N ASP A 559 -3.83 11.33 24.47
CA ASP A 559 -4.17 10.00 23.94
C ASP A 559 -3.05 9.46 23.03
N GLU A 560 -1.94 9.05 23.64
CA GLU A 560 -0.71 8.66 22.93
C GLU A 560 -0.90 7.44 22.02
N GLU A 561 -1.74 6.47 22.41
CA GLU A 561 -1.99 5.26 21.61
C GLU A 561 -2.73 5.57 20.30
N SER A 562 -3.71 6.48 20.35
CA SER A 562 -4.39 6.96 19.14
C SER A 562 -3.42 7.76 18.26
N VAL A 563 -2.52 8.55 18.85
CA VAL A 563 -1.51 9.33 18.11
C VAL A 563 -0.57 8.41 17.34
N LYS A 564 -0.08 7.33 17.96
CA LYS A 564 0.76 6.33 17.27
C LYS A 564 0.06 5.77 16.03
N SER A 565 -1.17 5.31 16.20
CA SER A 565 -1.96 4.72 15.11
C SER A 565 -2.20 5.72 13.97
N LEU A 566 -2.60 6.95 14.30
CA LEU A 566 -2.87 8.00 13.31
C LEU A 566 -1.62 8.50 12.60
N THR A 567 -0.46 8.44 13.25
CA THR A 567 0.82 8.83 12.64
C THR A 567 1.22 7.83 11.57
N ILE A 568 1.10 6.52 11.85
CA ILE A 568 1.35 5.45 10.86
C ILE A 568 0.47 5.68 9.62
N ILE A 569 -0.85 5.85 9.83
CA ILE A 569 -1.80 6.10 8.75
C ILE A 569 -1.36 7.31 7.91
N HIS A 570 -1.05 8.44 8.56
CA HIS A 570 -0.66 9.65 7.85
C HIS A 570 0.62 9.52 7.01
N GLU A 571 1.59 8.73 7.47
CA GLU A 571 2.82 8.47 6.72
C GLU A 571 2.53 7.66 5.44
N ASP A 572 1.65 6.67 5.54
CA ASP A 572 1.24 5.83 4.41
C ASP A 572 0.43 6.63 3.36
N GLU A 573 -0.42 7.58 3.77
CA GLU A 573 -1.22 8.43 2.86
C GLU A 573 -0.38 9.17 1.79
N VAL A 574 0.86 9.55 2.12
CA VAL A 574 1.76 10.24 1.16
C VAL A 574 2.06 9.32 -0.02
N THR A 575 2.28 8.03 0.25
CA THR A 575 2.56 7.00 -0.76
C THR A 575 1.31 6.67 -1.59
N HIS A 576 0.13 6.76 -0.99
CA HIS A 576 -1.15 6.52 -1.66
C HIS A 576 -1.45 7.61 -2.70
N VAL A 577 -1.29 8.88 -2.30
CA VAL A 577 -1.39 10.02 -3.22
C VAL A 577 -0.32 9.94 -4.31
N SER A 578 0.91 9.54 -3.95
CA SER A 578 2.00 9.32 -4.92
C SER A 578 1.65 8.26 -5.95
N THR A 579 1.00 7.18 -5.53
CA THR A 579 0.52 6.12 -6.43
C THR A 579 -0.53 6.65 -7.40
N GLY A 580 -1.50 7.42 -6.91
CA GLY A 580 -2.48 8.09 -7.77
C GLY A 580 -1.85 9.03 -8.80
N HIS A 581 -0.84 9.81 -8.37
CA HIS A 581 -0.13 10.76 -9.21
C HIS A 581 0.66 10.05 -10.31
N ARG A 582 1.48 9.07 -9.93
CA ARG A 582 2.28 8.25 -10.86
C ARG A 582 1.43 7.64 -11.96
N TRP A 583 0.32 6.98 -11.63
CA TRP A 583 -0.50 6.30 -12.63
C TRP A 583 -1.30 7.25 -13.51
N LEU A 584 -1.66 8.45 -13.02
CA LEU A 584 -2.25 9.47 -13.88
C LEU A 584 -1.23 10.04 -14.86
N VAL A 585 -0.01 10.34 -14.39
CA VAL A 585 1.10 10.80 -15.24
C VAL A 585 1.41 9.76 -16.32
N HIS A 586 1.57 8.49 -15.93
CA HIS A 586 1.78 7.37 -16.86
C HIS A 586 0.68 7.30 -17.91
N LEU A 587 -0.59 7.36 -17.50
CA LEU A 587 -1.72 7.29 -18.43
C LEU A 587 -1.71 8.45 -19.44
N CYS A 588 -1.34 9.66 -19.01
CA CYS A 588 -1.25 10.82 -19.87
C CYS A 588 -0.05 10.75 -20.83
N GLN A 589 1.09 10.21 -20.39
CA GLN A 589 2.27 9.99 -21.22
C GLN A 589 2.06 8.87 -22.26
N ALA A 590 1.41 7.79 -21.86
CA ALA A 590 1.09 6.66 -22.73
C ALA A 590 -0.03 6.97 -23.74
N HIS A 591 -0.82 8.02 -23.51
CA HIS A 591 -1.83 8.49 -24.46
C HIS A 591 -1.17 9.01 -25.76
N ASN A 592 -1.85 8.86 -26.89
CA ASN A 592 -1.35 9.33 -28.18
C ASN A 592 -2.35 10.32 -28.83
N PRO A 593 -1.99 11.61 -29.01
CA PRO A 593 -0.74 12.24 -28.57
C PRO A 593 -0.65 12.35 -27.04
N PRO A 594 0.57 12.46 -26.46
CA PRO A 594 0.73 12.64 -25.01
C PRO A 594 -0.02 13.87 -24.49
N GLN A 595 -0.53 13.77 -23.26
CA GLN A 595 -1.32 14.82 -22.61
C GLN A 595 -0.60 15.39 -21.41
N ASP A 596 -0.88 16.65 -21.06
CA ASP A 596 -0.41 17.28 -19.83
C ASP A 596 -1.20 16.74 -18.62
N PRO A 597 -0.55 16.02 -17.67
CA PRO A 597 -1.22 15.43 -16.52
C PRO A 597 -1.96 16.46 -15.65
N VAL A 598 -1.42 17.67 -15.50
CA VAL A 598 -2.01 18.72 -14.67
C VAL A 598 -3.31 19.21 -15.29
N GLN A 599 -3.33 19.39 -16.62
CA GLN A 599 -4.53 19.79 -17.35
C GLN A 599 -5.61 18.70 -17.30
N VAL A 600 -5.21 17.44 -17.52
CA VAL A 600 -6.12 16.29 -17.42
C VAL A 600 -6.72 16.21 -16.02
N PHE A 601 -5.91 16.26 -14.97
CA PHE A 601 -6.37 16.28 -13.58
C PHE A 601 -7.42 17.38 -13.35
N ARG A 602 -7.07 18.64 -13.66
CA ARG A 602 -7.96 19.79 -13.43
C ARG A 602 -9.26 19.65 -14.22
N GLN A 603 -9.20 19.15 -15.45
CA GLN A 603 -10.38 18.88 -16.27
C GLN A 603 -11.27 17.80 -15.62
N LYS A 604 -10.68 16.66 -15.23
CA LYS A 604 -11.42 15.53 -14.66
C LYS A 604 -12.04 15.90 -13.31
N VAL A 605 -11.34 16.65 -12.46
CA VAL A 605 -11.89 17.17 -11.22
C VAL A 605 -13.06 18.12 -11.49
N ARG A 606 -12.94 19.08 -12.42
CA ARG A 606 -14.07 19.96 -12.79
C ARG A 606 -15.30 19.18 -13.22
N GLN A 607 -15.13 18.14 -14.03
CA GLN A 607 -16.24 17.36 -14.59
C GLN A 607 -16.89 16.43 -13.56
N ASN A 608 -16.11 15.86 -12.64
CA ASN A 608 -16.56 14.72 -11.82
C ASN A 608 -16.65 15.01 -10.31
N PHE A 609 -16.07 16.11 -9.84
CA PHE A 609 -16.17 16.56 -8.45
C PHE A 609 -17.16 17.71 -8.31
N SER A 610 -17.81 17.81 -7.14
CA SER A 610 -18.71 18.92 -6.81
C SER A 610 -18.18 19.69 -5.62
N GLY A 611 -18.08 21.02 -5.73
CA GLY A 611 -17.63 21.89 -4.64
C GLY A 611 -16.18 22.37 -4.81
N ILE A 612 -15.69 23.11 -3.82
CA ILE A 612 -14.33 23.68 -3.80
C ILE A 612 -13.42 22.70 -3.04
N LEU A 613 -12.18 22.54 -3.50
CA LEU A 613 -11.15 21.83 -2.72
C LEU A 613 -10.88 22.65 -1.45
N ARG A 614 -11.11 22.07 -0.27
CA ARG A 614 -11.10 22.82 0.99
C ARG A 614 -9.69 23.04 1.51
N GLU A 615 -9.35 24.30 1.73
CA GLU A 615 -8.18 24.74 2.49
C GLU A 615 -8.36 24.51 4.01
N PRO A 616 -7.28 24.54 4.82
CA PRO A 616 -5.87 24.69 4.41
C PRO A 616 -5.30 23.42 3.77
N PHE A 617 -4.36 23.59 2.83
CA PHE A 617 -3.64 22.48 2.22
C PHE A 617 -2.33 22.21 2.96
N ASN A 618 -1.99 20.94 3.14
CA ASN A 618 -0.66 20.55 3.57
C ASN A 618 0.29 20.58 2.37
N GLU A 619 0.82 21.77 2.07
CA GLU A 619 1.64 22.00 0.88
C GLU A 619 2.89 21.11 0.84
N LEU A 620 3.50 20.83 2.00
CA LEU A 620 4.72 20.03 2.11
C LEU A 620 4.45 18.58 1.74
N ASP A 621 3.45 17.93 2.36
CA ASP A 621 3.18 16.52 2.09
C ASP A 621 2.54 16.31 0.72
N ARG A 622 1.72 17.26 0.23
CA ARG A 622 1.23 17.23 -1.14
C ARG A 622 2.38 17.33 -2.15
N ALA A 623 3.34 18.23 -1.95
CA ALA A 623 4.49 18.37 -2.83
C ALA A 623 5.37 17.11 -2.82
N ARG A 624 5.61 16.53 -1.63
CA ARG A 624 6.29 15.22 -1.49
C ARG A 624 5.57 14.13 -2.31
N ALA A 625 4.24 14.13 -2.27
CA ALA A 625 3.44 13.13 -2.97
C ALA A 625 3.35 13.30 -4.51
N GLY A 626 3.69 14.47 -5.07
CA GLY A 626 3.46 14.72 -6.49
C GLY A 626 2.77 16.04 -6.81
N LEU A 627 1.97 16.53 -5.86
CA LEU A 627 1.01 17.58 -6.06
C LEU A 627 1.57 18.92 -5.59
N ASP A 628 2.24 19.63 -6.48
CA ASP A 628 2.54 21.05 -6.27
C ASP A 628 1.31 21.94 -6.58
N LYS A 629 1.42 23.24 -6.36
CA LYS A 629 0.28 24.17 -6.38
C LYS A 629 -0.47 24.19 -7.72
N GLN A 630 0.21 23.97 -8.85
CA GLN A 630 -0.43 23.96 -10.17
C GLN A 630 -1.59 22.94 -10.28
N TRP A 631 -1.54 21.85 -9.51
CA TRP A 631 -2.58 20.82 -9.53
C TRP A 631 -3.89 21.36 -8.95
N TYR A 632 -3.86 21.86 -7.72
CA TYR A 632 -5.06 22.10 -6.92
C TYR A 632 -5.39 23.58 -6.68
N ASP A 633 -4.46 24.50 -6.91
CA ASP A 633 -4.69 25.91 -6.61
C ASP A 633 -5.83 26.48 -7.48
N GLY A 634 -6.73 27.21 -6.82
CA GLY A 634 -7.98 27.72 -7.38
C GLY A 634 -8.91 26.65 -8.01
N LEU A 635 -8.71 25.36 -7.74
CA LEU A 635 -9.47 24.29 -8.38
C LEU A 635 -10.84 24.11 -7.72
N ARG A 636 -11.87 24.02 -8.56
CA ARG A 636 -13.25 23.81 -8.14
C ARG A 636 -13.93 22.79 -9.04
N GLY A 637 -14.63 21.85 -8.43
CA GLY A 637 -15.55 20.94 -9.09
C GLY A 637 -16.78 21.66 -9.63
N GLN A 638 -17.15 21.35 -10.86
CA GLN A 638 -18.27 21.94 -11.60
C GLN A 638 -19.38 20.91 -11.90
N LYS A 639 -19.28 19.71 -11.34
CA LYS A 639 -20.33 18.70 -11.45
C LYS A 639 -21.63 19.25 -10.86
N ARG A 640 -22.64 19.43 -11.71
CA ARG A 640 -23.98 19.83 -11.27
C ARG A 640 -24.58 18.73 -10.41
N THR A 641 -25.01 19.09 -9.21
CA THR A 641 -25.79 18.18 -8.38
C THR A 641 -27.27 18.37 -8.74
N VAL A 642 -28.04 17.28 -8.85
CA VAL A 642 -29.47 17.29 -9.23
C VAL A 642 -30.34 18.22 -8.34
N LEU A 643 -29.80 18.69 -7.21
CA LEU A 643 -30.45 19.59 -6.26
C LEU A 643 -30.30 21.10 -6.59
N ASP A 644 -29.57 21.50 -7.63
CA ASP A 644 -29.44 22.93 -8.01
C ASP A 644 -30.73 23.52 -8.65
N GLY A 645 -31.85 22.79 -8.59
CA GLY A 645 -33.16 23.22 -9.10
C GLY A 645 -34.09 23.86 -8.07
N ASP A 646 -33.86 23.72 -6.76
CA ASP A 646 -34.74 24.39 -5.78
C ASP A 646 -34.10 24.57 -4.40
N SER A 647 -34.12 25.82 -3.93
CA SER A 647 -33.87 26.30 -2.56
C SER A 647 -32.46 26.18 -1.95
N ARG A 648 -31.98 27.34 -1.45
CA ARG A 648 -30.88 27.50 -0.49
C ARG A 648 -31.14 26.68 0.77
N SER A 649 -30.35 25.63 1.06
CA SER A 649 -29.83 25.28 2.41
C SER A 649 -29.29 23.84 2.52
N GLY A 650 -28.16 23.69 3.22
CA GLY A 650 -27.93 22.57 4.16
C GLY A 650 -27.23 21.28 3.69
N VAL A 651 -27.32 20.86 2.42
CA VAL A 651 -26.85 19.51 2.02
C VAL A 651 -25.37 19.45 1.60
N GLN A 652 -24.80 20.58 1.18
CA GLN A 652 -23.42 20.65 0.63
C GLN A 652 -22.31 20.48 1.68
N ASP A 653 -22.59 20.67 2.97
CA ASP A 653 -21.59 20.53 4.02
C ASP A 653 -21.27 19.08 4.39
N ALA A 654 -22.20 18.16 4.19
CA ALA A 654 -22.04 16.77 4.61
C ALA A 654 -21.21 15.91 3.65
N ARG A 655 -21.18 16.24 2.34
CA ARG A 655 -20.38 15.52 1.34
C ARG A 655 -18.87 15.71 1.48
N VAL A 656 -18.46 16.83 2.07
CA VAL A 656 -17.05 17.15 2.32
C VAL A 656 -16.68 16.94 3.80
N ALA A 657 -17.64 16.98 4.73
CA ALA A 657 -17.46 16.55 6.13
C ALA A 657 -17.29 15.03 6.31
N GLN A 658 -17.48 14.23 5.25
CA GLN A 658 -17.20 12.79 5.29
C GLN A 658 -15.71 12.46 5.25
N ILE A 659 -14.88 13.32 4.65
CA ILE A 659 -13.42 13.16 4.58
C ILE A 659 -12.73 14.20 5.49
N ALA A 660 -13.36 15.36 5.70
CA ALA A 660 -12.93 16.29 6.74
C ALA A 660 -13.48 15.83 8.10
N GLY A 661 -12.63 15.33 8.99
CA GLY A 661 -12.89 15.19 10.44
C GLY A 661 -13.24 16.52 11.12
N GLY A 662 -14.43 17.04 10.80
CA GLY A 662 -15.04 18.26 11.33
C GLY A 662 -15.61 18.05 12.72
#